data_AF-A0A1G7NQ92-F1
#
_entry.id   AF-A0A1G7NQ92-F1
#
_cell.length_a   1.000
_cell.length_b   1.000
_cell.length_c   1.000
_cell.angle_alpha   90.00
_cell.angle_beta   90.00
_cell.angle_gamma   90.00
#
_symmetry.space_group_name_H-M   'P 1'
#
loop_
_entity.id
_entity.type
_entity.pdbx_description
1 polymer ?
#
loop_
_entity_poly.entity_id
_entity_poly.type
_entity_poly.pdbx_seq_one_letter_code
_entity_poly.pdbx_strand_id
1 'polypeptide(L)'
;MATSPRLRALASALITLVATVLPSSASAATTRLEAESATLSGGAVVQTDHTGYTGSGFVGGYTDTNRGAATTSFTWSAPAAGTYSLNLRYANGTGSTRTLTLRVGGAARQVSLPATANWDTWATAPVSVPLATGTHTFAFSFGSADNGNVNLDHLDVASTGSGSGPGYEAENATLSGGAVVQTDHTGYTGSGFVGGYTDANRGTARTTFRVTAATAGQHDLAFRLANGTGSPRTLSLYVDGTRLRQVTLPTTAGWDTWTTSTEQVQLSAGQHDVALAFDAGDSGNLNLDSLTVGTAVQAGPGEAESAFLSGGTSVHTGLSGYSGSGYVAGFGTAGARVVRTIKADSAGTATVTVRFQSSSNASLALTVNGRDAGAVSFPAGSGWRTATATAPVRAGLNTVGLSSTSAADVAVDSIAVSGETALAQRGATLPYTTYEAEDAVTNGTVLAASRTYRQLQSEASGRRAVVLDAVGEHVTVRLTAPANGLVLRYSLPDSADGAGLRAPISLYANGTKVRDVTLTSEYSWVYGDYPYFNDPALGGGHRFFDETRVLGSWAAGTELKFQVDTANGLHYVLDFVEAEPVAAPATAPANAVSITSHGAVPDNGSDATAAITAAIAEGAAQNRPVWVPAGTFRISSRINAGNVRIIGAGPWHSVIQGTGPRGGFFATGKLTIADLAIFGDVRVRLDNGSDPALEGNFGTGSLLQNVWVEHTKVGLWADNGTTGLYGVGLRIRNTFADGVNLHGNVVDSRIDQSTTRNNGDDGLAMWSGGAAVTRGAFTHNTVQLPAGANGIAVYGGADNRIEDNHVADIVTSGSGIAVSTWHQPVPFSGTTSVRRNTLLRAGSFEPNWNSAIGALWIYTADHEIRTPVVISDLTITDSSYQGVLMSWQKTMTPITFDRLTIDGATWGFEIQAAGSGTISNTRVTRASSGGVLNAQGFALTLGGGNSGI
;
A
#
# COMPACT_ATOMS: atom_id res chain seq x y z
N MET A 1 -59.60 42.18 -14.10
CA MET A 1 -59.09 43.43 -13.47
C MET A 1 -57.59 43.42 -13.65
N ALA A 2 -57.09 44.02 -14.72
CA ALA A 2 -56.75 45.46 -14.85
C ALA A 2 -55.25 45.65 -14.54
N THR A 3 -54.40 45.70 -15.59
CA THR A 3 -53.68 46.90 -16.12
C THR A 3 -52.24 46.98 -15.58
N SER A 4 -51.16 47.28 -16.30
CA SER A 4 -50.81 47.47 -17.72
C SER A 4 -49.26 47.66 -17.79
N PRO A 5 -48.63 47.73 -18.99
CA PRO A 5 -47.18 47.58 -19.22
C PRO A 5 -46.43 48.89 -19.59
N ARG A 6 -45.15 48.75 -19.99
CA ARG A 6 -44.24 49.69 -20.72
C ARG A 6 -43.32 50.54 -19.81
N LEU A 7 -42.11 51.02 -20.18
CA LEU A 7 -41.60 51.52 -21.46
C LEU A 7 -40.04 51.69 -21.42
N ARG A 8 -39.38 51.33 -22.52
CA ARG A 8 -38.21 51.90 -23.24
C ARG A 8 -36.92 52.40 -22.54
N ALA A 9 -35.83 52.00 -23.22
CA ALA A 9 -34.46 52.47 -23.21
C ALA A 9 -34.23 53.98 -23.24
N LEU A 10 -33.17 54.41 -22.55
CA LEU A 10 -32.31 55.54 -22.93
C LEU A 10 -30.89 55.32 -22.39
N ALA A 11 -29.91 55.54 -23.26
CA ALA A 11 -28.49 55.37 -23.05
C ALA A 11 -27.86 56.60 -22.39
N SER A 12 -26.85 56.40 -21.53
CA SER A 12 -25.70 57.28 -21.34
C SER A 12 -24.60 56.54 -20.57
N ALA A 13 -23.37 56.69 -21.05
CA ALA A 13 -22.18 55.92 -20.70
C ALA A 13 -21.69 56.14 -19.25
N LEU A 14 -21.26 55.06 -18.60
CA LEU A 14 -20.28 55.11 -17.53
C LEU A 14 -19.15 54.14 -17.85
N ILE A 15 -17.99 54.71 -18.18
CA ILE A 15 -16.71 54.05 -18.33
C ILE A 15 -16.45 53.24 -17.06
N THR A 16 -16.40 51.91 -17.17
CA THR A 16 -15.88 51.05 -16.09
C THR A 16 -14.64 50.35 -16.62
N LEU A 17 -13.51 50.80 -16.08
CA LEU A 17 -12.17 50.30 -16.25
C LEU A 17 -12.15 48.78 -16.07
N VAL A 18 -11.80 48.03 -17.13
CA VAL A 18 -11.45 46.61 -16.99
C VAL A 18 -10.09 46.55 -16.30
N ALA A 19 -10.12 46.49 -14.97
CA ALA A 19 -8.97 46.06 -14.20
C ALA A 19 -8.83 44.55 -14.41
N THR A 20 -7.79 44.16 -15.14
CA THR A 20 -7.24 42.81 -15.13
C THR A 20 -6.93 42.44 -13.69
N VAL A 21 -7.79 41.64 -13.06
CA VAL A 21 -7.45 40.96 -11.81
C VAL A 21 -6.48 39.85 -12.19
N LEU A 22 -5.19 40.11 -11.99
CA LEU A 22 -4.16 39.07 -11.98
C LEU A 22 -4.54 38.02 -10.93
N PRO A 23 -4.36 36.72 -11.19
CA PRO A 23 -4.60 35.68 -10.19
C PRO A 23 -3.70 35.95 -8.98
N SER A 24 -4.31 36.20 -7.83
CA SER A 24 -3.61 36.23 -6.55
C SER A 24 -3.05 34.84 -6.28
N SER A 25 -1.73 34.76 -6.11
CA SER A 25 -1.02 33.56 -5.65
C SER A 25 -1.71 33.02 -4.39
N ALA A 26 -2.14 31.75 -4.42
CA ALA A 26 -2.72 31.10 -3.26
C ALA A 26 -1.68 31.01 -2.13
N SER A 27 -1.95 31.64 -1.00
CA SER A 27 -1.17 31.49 0.23
C SER A 27 -1.49 30.14 0.88
N ALA A 28 -0.50 29.51 1.54
CA ALA A 28 -0.69 28.27 2.28
C ALA A 28 -1.85 28.40 3.29
N ALA A 29 -2.71 27.38 3.38
CA ALA A 29 -3.89 27.41 4.24
C ALA A 29 -3.50 27.61 5.70
N THR A 30 -3.78 28.80 6.23
CA THR A 30 -3.59 29.15 7.64
C THR A 30 -4.78 28.62 8.44
N THR A 31 -4.54 27.85 9.50
CA THR A 31 -5.56 27.43 10.45
C THR A 31 -5.61 28.42 11.60
N ARG A 32 -6.73 29.10 11.80
CA ARG A 32 -6.95 29.97 12.95
C ARG A 32 -7.51 29.19 14.14
N LEU A 33 -6.94 29.42 15.31
CA LEU A 33 -7.44 28.92 16.60
C LEU A 33 -7.79 30.13 17.48
N GLU A 34 -9.07 30.36 17.72
CA GLU A 34 -9.55 31.47 18.55
C GLU A 34 -9.21 31.24 20.04
N ALA A 35 -8.68 32.24 20.74
CA ALA A 35 -8.17 32.08 22.11
C ALA A 35 -9.30 31.80 23.11
N GLU A 36 -10.49 32.33 22.89
CA GLU A 36 -11.66 32.08 23.72
C GLU A 36 -12.23 30.66 23.58
N SER A 37 -11.78 29.90 22.56
CA SER A 37 -12.07 28.47 22.40
C SER A 37 -10.95 27.57 22.93
N ALA A 38 -9.85 28.15 23.44
CA ALA A 38 -8.73 27.42 24.02
C ALA A 38 -9.04 26.90 25.44
N THR A 39 -8.22 25.97 25.92
CA THR A 39 -8.31 25.53 27.33
C THR A 39 -7.64 26.58 28.23
N LEU A 40 -8.40 27.19 29.14
CA LEU A 40 -7.94 28.27 30.03
C LEU A 40 -7.73 27.77 31.46
N SER A 41 -6.70 28.26 32.13
CA SER A 41 -6.42 27.93 33.54
C SER A 41 -5.66 29.03 34.28
N GLY A 42 -5.59 28.91 35.61
CA GLY A 42 -4.72 29.74 36.46
C GLY A 42 -5.04 31.25 36.46
N GLY A 43 -6.27 31.62 36.11
CA GLY A 43 -6.74 33.01 36.06
C GLY A 43 -6.81 33.61 34.65
N ALA A 44 -6.42 32.89 33.60
CA ALA A 44 -6.74 33.25 32.23
C ALA A 44 -8.26 33.17 32.01
N VAL A 45 -8.86 34.19 31.40
CA VAL A 45 -10.33 34.30 31.28
C VAL A 45 -10.74 35.06 30.02
N VAL A 46 -11.85 34.66 29.41
CA VAL A 46 -12.45 35.32 28.25
C VAL A 46 -13.03 36.69 28.64
N GLN A 47 -12.76 37.70 27.82
CA GLN A 47 -13.17 39.09 27.99
C GLN A 47 -13.62 39.70 26.65
N THR A 48 -14.31 40.84 26.71
CA THR A 48 -14.93 41.53 25.55
C THR A 48 -14.90 43.06 25.66
N ASP A 49 -14.23 43.61 26.67
CA ASP A 49 -14.21 45.03 27.03
C ASP A 49 -13.23 45.89 26.19
N HIS A 50 -12.56 45.29 25.21
CA HIS A 50 -11.77 45.96 24.17
C HIS A 50 -12.27 45.56 22.79
N THR A 51 -12.12 46.45 21.81
CA THR A 51 -12.59 46.24 20.44
C THR A 51 -11.49 45.70 19.52
N GLY A 52 -11.86 45.13 18.36
CA GLY A 52 -10.92 44.73 17.31
C GLY A 52 -10.37 43.29 17.38
N TYR A 53 -10.82 42.48 18.35
CA TYR A 53 -10.56 41.04 18.44
C TYR A 53 -11.32 40.23 17.38
N THR A 54 -10.94 38.97 17.14
CA THR A 54 -11.65 38.02 16.26
C THR A 54 -12.55 37.07 17.05
N GLY A 55 -13.48 36.40 16.37
CA GLY A 55 -14.41 35.49 17.04
C GLY A 55 -15.39 36.20 17.97
N SER A 56 -15.58 35.66 19.16
CA SER A 56 -16.58 36.07 20.16
C SER A 56 -15.99 36.78 21.38
N GLY A 57 -14.67 36.73 21.58
CA GLY A 57 -13.96 37.42 22.66
C GLY A 57 -12.45 37.28 22.51
N PHE A 58 -11.70 37.74 23.50
CA PHE A 58 -10.26 37.50 23.64
C PHE A 58 -9.97 36.97 25.03
N VAL A 59 -8.76 36.47 25.27
CA VAL A 59 -8.32 36.00 26.59
C VAL A 59 -7.42 37.03 27.28
N GLY A 60 -7.88 37.54 28.41
CA GLY A 60 -7.10 38.33 29.36
C GLY A 60 -6.77 37.53 30.62
N GLY A 61 -6.61 38.23 31.74
CA GLY A 61 -6.38 37.60 33.05
C GLY A 61 -4.91 37.27 33.37
N TYR A 62 -3.97 37.67 32.52
CA TYR A 62 -2.52 37.61 32.79
C TYR A 62 -2.05 38.74 33.72
N THR A 63 -2.79 38.96 34.82
CA THR A 63 -2.48 39.98 35.83
C THR A 63 -1.40 39.50 36.79
N ASP A 64 -0.71 40.43 37.46
CA ASP A 64 0.36 40.08 38.41
C ASP A 64 -0.09 39.13 39.53
N THR A 65 -1.38 39.13 39.89
CA THR A 65 -1.95 38.19 40.88
C THR A 65 -1.96 36.75 40.36
N ASN A 66 -1.99 36.56 39.04
CA ASN A 66 -2.04 35.26 38.37
C ASN A 66 -0.67 34.84 37.81
N ARG A 67 0.41 35.57 38.13
CA ARG A 67 1.78 35.25 37.70
C ARG A 67 2.20 33.89 38.25
N GLY A 68 2.73 33.05 37.37
CA GLY A 68 3.11 31.66 37.64
C GLY A 68 1.99 30.64 37.42
N ALA A 69 0.76 31.07 37.14
CA ALA A 69 -0.41 30.19 37.01
C ALA A 69 -1.18 30.38 35.69
N ALA A 70 -1.46 31.61 35.26
CA ALA A 70 -2.34 31.87 34.11
C ALA A 70 -1.81 31.25 32.81
N THR A 71 -2.63 30.42 32.16
CA THR A 71 -2.26 29.72 30.91
C THR A 71 -3.44 29.59 29.94
N THR A 72 -3.17 29.83 28.66
CA THR A 72 -4.07 29.58 27.52
C THR A 72 -3.46 28.52 26.63
N SER A 73 -4.16 27.40 26.44
CA SER A 73 -3.67 26.21 25.73
C SER A 73 -4.49 25.90 24.49
N PHE A 74 -3.87 26.06 23.33
CA PHE A 74 -4.44 25.70 22.02
C PHE A 74 -4.08 24.26 21.67
N THR A 75 -4.98 23.52 21.03
CA THR A 75 -4.71 22.17 20.51
C THR A 75 -4.89 22.16 19.00
N TRP A 76 -3.93 21.56 18.29
CA TRP A 76 -3.95 21.46 16.84
C TRP A 76 -3.16 20.24 16.36
N SER A 77 -3.63 19.58 15.31
CA SER A 77 -2.97 18.41 14.73
C SER A 77 -2.17 18.79 13.50
N ALA A 78 -0.85 18.65 13.58
CA ALA A 78 0.06 18.83 12.47
C ALA A 78 -0.15 17.69 11.45
N PRO A 79 -0.58 17.99 10.21
CA PRO A 79 -0.83 16.97 9.19
C PRO A 79 0.46 16.29 8.72
N ALA A 80 1.62 16.93 8.92
CA ALA A 80 2.94 16.39 8.65
C ALA A 80 3.96 16.94 9.66
N ALA A 81 5.07 16.23 9.86
CA ALA A 81 6.21 16.75 10.59
C ALA A 81 6.84 17.91 9.81
N GLY A 82 7.21 18.99 10.49
CA GLY A 82 7.78 20.18 9.85
C GLY A 82 7.86 21.39 10.77
N THR A 83 8.42 22.49 10.26
CA THR A 83 8.39 23.78 10.96
C THR A 83 7.10 24.50 10.62
N TYR A 84 6.41 24.98 11.66
CA TYR A 84 5.17 25.74 11.54
C TYR A 84 5.39 27.14 12.10
N SER A 85 4.79 28.14 11.45
CA SER A 85 4.70 29.49 12.01
C SER A 85 3.46 29.57 12.89
N LEU A 86 3.66 29.94 14.16
CA LEU A 86 2.61 30.31 15.09
C LEU A 86 2.55 31.84 15.14
N ASN A 87 1.54 32.43 14.54
CA ASN A 87 1.32 33.87 14.60
C ASN A 87 0.30 34.17 15.70
N LEU A 88 0.78 34.49 16.89
CA LEU A 88 -0.08 34.87 18.01
C LEU A 88 -0.55 36.31 17.82
N ARG A 89 -1.85 36.55 17.70
CA ARG A 89 -2.42 37.89 17.74
C ARG A 89 -2.68 38.31 19.19
N TYR A 90 -2.22 39.51 19.56
CA TYR A 90 -2.26 40.01 20.93
C TYR A 90 -2.43 41.53 20.99
N ALA A 91 -2.88 42.04 22.14
CA ALA A 91 -2.84 43.46 22.48
C ALA A 91 -2.00 43.68 23.75
N ASN A 92 -1.20 44.75 23.75
CA ASN A 92 -0.35 45.16 24.86
C ASN A 92 -0.39 46.68 25.01
N GLY A 93 -1.43 47.18 25.69
CA GLY A 93 -1.62 48.62 25.95
C GLY A 93 -0.78 49.19 27.09
N THR A 94 0.25 48.47 27.56
CA THR A 94 1.02 48.88 28.76
C THR A 94 2.13 49.91 28.49
N GLY A 95 2.43 50.22 27.22
CA GLY A 95 3.48 51.17 26.83
C GLY A 95 4.91 50.62 26.84
N SER A 96 5.11 49.36 27.23
CA SER A 96 6.42 48.67 27.17
C SER A 96 6.27 47.23 26.68
N THR A 97 7.32 46.63 26.11
CA THR A 97 7.32 45.22 25.70
C THR A 97 7.01 44.30 26.89
N ARG A 98 6.08 43.37 26.66
CA ARG A 98 5.71 42.33 27.61
C ARG A 98 6.14 40.94 27.16
N THR A 99 6.06 39.95 28.05
CA THR A 99 6.42 38.57 27.75
C THR A 99 5.43 37.55 28.29
N LEU A 100 5.26 36.46 27.56
CA LEU A 100 4.64 35.20 28.01
C LEU A 100 5.57 34.04 27.60
N THR A 101 5.50 32.92 28.31
CA THR A 101 6.23 31.71 27.96
C THR A 101 5.35 30.79 27.11
N LEU A 102 5.78 30.48 25.89
CA LEU A 102 5.22 29.42 25.06
C LEU A 102 5.82 28.07 25.44
N ARG A 103 4.96 27.06 25.65
CA ARG A 103 5.35 25.65 25.83
C ARG A 103 4.75 24.78 24.73
N VAL A 104 5.60 23.99 24.06
CA VAL A 104 5.22 23.04 23.01
C VAL A 104 6.09 21.80 23.13
N GLY A 105 5.50 20.60 23.20
CA GLY A 105 6.26 19.33 23.26
C GLY A 105 7.26 19.23 24.41
N GLY A 106 7.02 19.93 25.53
CA GLY A 106 7.93 19.97 26.69
C GLY A 106 9.02 21.07 26.63
N ALA A 107 9.25 21.70 25.47
CA ALA A 107 10.16 22.84 25.35
C ALA A 107 9.48 24.15 25.79
N ALA A 108 10.23 25.06 26.41
CA ALA A 108 9.73 26.37 26.86
C ALA A 108 10.54 27.51 26.21
N ARG A 109 9.85 28.53 25.71
CA ARG A 109 10.44 29.73 25.10
C ARG A 109 9.67 30.98 25.51
N GLN A 110 10.37 32.00 25.99
CA GLN A 110 9.76 33.31 26.23
C GLN A 110 9.48 34.01 24.89
N VAL A 111 8.27 34.55 24.74
CA VAL A 111 7.78 35.28 23.57
C VAL A 111 7.64 36.75 23.94
N SER A 112 8.35 37.60 23.20
CA SER A 112 8.28 39.05 23.37
C SER A 112 7.08 39.63 22.62
N LEU A 113 6.31 40.45 23.32
CA LEU A 113 5.07 41.07 22.87
C LEU A 113 5.23 42.60 22.99
N PRO A 114 5.80 43.30 21.98
CA PRO A 114 5.93 44.76 21.96
C PRO A 114 4.65 45.54 22.32
N ALA A 115 4.80 46.78 22.76
CA ALA A 115 3.64 47.63 23.07
C ALA A 115 2.81 47.90 21.80
N THR A 116 1.50 47.72 21.90
CA THR A 116 0.54 48.20 20.90
C THR A 116 0.14 49.64 21.24
N ALA A 117 -0.49 50.36 20.30
CA ALA A 117 -0.86 51.77 20.51
C ALA A 117 -1.83 51.97 21.70
N ASN A 118 -2.72 51.00 21.92
CA ASN A 118 -3.66 50.89 23.04
C ASN A 118 -4.22 49.46 23.09
N TRP A 119 -5.15 49.19 24.00
CA TRP A 119 -5.80 47.88 24.17
C TRP A 119 -6.78 47.50 23.06
N ASP A 120 -7.27 48.46 22.28
CA ASP A 120 -8.09 48.23 21.08
C ASP A 120 -7.26 47.98 19.81
N THR A 121 -5.92 48.05 19.94
CA THR A 121 -4.98 47.83 18.84
C THR A 121 -4.26 46.51 19.02
N TRP A 122 -4.34 45.65 17.99
CA TRP A 122 -3.81 44.29 18.02
C TRP A 122 -2.60 44.16 17.08
N ALA A 123 -1.58 43.44 17.52
CA ALA A 123 -0.39 43.09 16.75
C ALA A 123 -0.24 41.57 16.68
N THR A 124 0.68 41.08 15.84
CA THR A 124 1.01 39.65 15.74
C THR A 124 2.46 39.39 16.13
N ALA A 125 2.69 38.35 16.92
CA ALA A 125 4.01 37.85 17.29
C ALA A 125 4.25 36.49 16.62
N PRO A 126 5.08 36.42 15.56
CA PRO A 126 5.41 35.17 14.90
C PRO A 126 6.40 34.34 15.72
N VAL A 127 6.13 33.05 15.87
CA VAL A 127 7.02 32.07 16.52
C VAL A 127 7.09 30.81 15.67
N SER A 128 8.27 30.50 15.15
CA SER A 128 8.49 29.23 14.45
C SER A 128 8.72 28.08 15.44
N VAL A 129 8.01 26.97 15.25
CA VAL A 129 8.16 25.75 16.06
C VAL A 129 8.30 24.51 15.18
N PRO A 130 9.25 23.60 15.46
CA PRO A 130 9.29 22.28 14.83
C PRO A 130 8.25 21.36 15.48
N LEU A 131 7.41 20.72 14.67
CA LEU A 131 6.38 19.77 15.11
C LEU A 131 6.56 18.44 14.40
N ALA A 132 6.32 17.33 15.10
CA ALA A 132 6.12 16.02 14.47
C ALA A 132 4.70 15.93 13.86
N THR A 133 4.41 14.94 13.03
CA THR A 133 3.02 14.65 12.64
C THR A 133 2.19 14.30 13.88
N GLY A 134 0.94 14.76 13.94
CA GLY A 134 0.01 14.44 15.03
C GLY A 134 -0.35 15.64 15.90
N THR A 135 -1.02 15.39 17.02
CA THR A 135 -1.62 16.43 17.88
C THR A 135 -0.58 17.09 18.78
N HIS A 136 -0.58 18.43 18.80
CA HIS A 136 0.26 19.26 19.64
C HIS A 136 -0.58 20.20 20.49
N THR A 137 -0.03 20.57 21.66
CA THR A 137 -0.60 21.62 22.51
C THR A 137 0.37 22.80 22.56
N PHE A 138 -0.14 24.00 22.27
CA PHE A 138 0.59 25.26 22.37
C PHE A 138 0.08 26.02 23.59
N ALA A 139 0.86 26.04 24.67
CA ALA A 139 0.46 26.70 25.92
C ALA A 139 1.20 28.02 26.10
N PHE A 140 0.49 29.14 26.12
CA PHE A 140 1.03 30.46 26.48
C PHE A 140 0.72 30.75 27.95
N SER A 141 1.76 30.77 28.76
CA SER A 141 1.66 30.94 30.22
C SER A 141 2.29 32.24 30.67
N PHE A 142 1.69 32.91 31.66
CA PHE A 142 2.35 33.98 32.42
C PHE A 142 3.22 33.34 33.50
N GLY A 143 4.44 32.97 33.12
CA GLY A 143 5.40 32.31 33.99
C GLY A 143 6.00 33.26 35.04
N SER A 144 6.75 32.69 35.99
CA SER A 144 7.44 33.48 37.03
C SER A 144 8.53 34.42 36.49
N ALA A 145 9.09 34.10 35.32
CA ALA A 145 10.10 34.90 34.61
C ALA A 145 9.51 35.89 33.60
N ASP A 146 8.20 35.89 33.44
CA ASP A 146 7.49 36.78 32.52
C ASP A 146 7.05 38.07 33.23
N ASN A 147 6.73 39.09 32.46
CA ASN A 147 6.18 40.36 32.97
C ASN A 147 4.72 40.64 32.51
N GLY A 148 4.12 39.72 31.74
CA GLY A 148 2.67 39.52 31.53
C GLY A 148 1.85 40.76 31.16
N ASN A 149 0.59 40.81 31.62
CA ASN A 149 -0.36 41.89 31.36
C ASN A 149 -0.55 42.17 29.87
N VAL A 150 -1.07 41.18 29.14
CA VAL A 150 -1.41 41.24 27.70
C VAL A 150 -2.76 40.57 27.46
N ASN A 151 -3.37 40.82 26.31
CA ASN A 151 -4.57 40.11 25.85
C ASN A 151 -4.23 39.24 24.63
N LEU A 152 -4.69 37.99 24.58
CA LEU A 152 -4.49 37.07 23.45
C LEU A 152 -5.80 36.90 22.69
N ASP A 153 -5.75 37.04 21.37
CA ASP A 153 -6.93 37.01 20.50
C ASP A 153 -7.07 35.67 19.79
N HIS A 154 -6.10 35.34 18.94
CA HIS A 154 -6.08 34.06 18.22
C HIS A 154 -4.65 33.60 17.93
N LEU A 155 -4.51 32.33 17.59
CA LEU A 155 -3.28 31.74 17.09
C LEU A 155 -3.49 31.26 15.65
N ASP A 156 -2.83 31.91 14.70
CA ASP A 156 -2.80 31.45 13.32
C ASP A 156 -1.64 30.47 13.15
N VAL A 157 -1.96 29.22 12.81
CA VAL A 157 -1.00 28.15 12.55
C VAL A 157 -0.91 27.93 11.05
N ALA A 158 0.25 28.22 10.47
CA ALA A 158 0.50 28.00 9.05
C ALA A 158 1.72 27.10 8.88
N SER A 159 1.60 26.10 8.01
CA SER A 159 2.78 25.47 7.44
C SER A 159 3.54 26.55 6.67
N THR A 160 4.85 26.67 6.87
CA THR A 160 5.67 27.61 6.10
C THR A 160 5.97 27.09 4.69
N GLY A 161 5.01 26.39 4.07
CA GLY A 161 5.16 25.67 2.82
C GLY A 161 5.21 26.58 1.60
N SER A 162 6.42 26.97 1.19
CA SER A 162 6.91 27.13 -0.19
C SER A 162 8.42 27.43 -0.08
N GLY A 163 9.24 26.38 0.07
CA GLY A 163 10.70 26.51 0.23
C GLY A 163 11.30 25.96 1.52
N SER A 164 10.71 24.95 2.16
CA SER A 164 11.39 24.26 3.26
C SER A 164 12.38 23.22 2.72
N GLY A 165 13.62 23.63 2.57
CA GLY A 165 14.79 22.77 2.63
C GLY A 165 16.03 23.66 2.78
N PRO A 166 17.24 23.10 2.78
CA PRO A 166 18.44 23.92 3.02
C PRO A 166 18.52 25.06 1.99
N GLY A 167 18.65 26.29 2.50
CA GLY A 167 18.92 27.48 1.70
C GLY A 167 20.43 27.59 1.46
N TYR A 168 20.80 27.94 0.23
CA TYR A 168 22.17 28.10 -0.23
C TYR A 168 22.32 29.50 -0.79
N GLU A 169 23.06 30.34 -0.08
CA GLU A 169 23.38 31.70 -0.52
C GLU A 169 24.32 31.64 -1.73
N ALA A 170 24.04 32.42 -2.78
CA ALA A 170 24.79 32.37 -4.03
C ALA A 170 26.23 32.87 -3.86
N GLU A 171 26.48 33.79 -2.95
CA GLU A 171 27.83 34.28 -2.64
C GLU A 171 28.72 33.23 -1.96
N ASN A 172 28.13 32.14 -1.45
CA ASN A 172 28.85 30.98 -0.92
C ASN A 172 29.01 29.85 -1.95
N ALA A 173 28.46 30.02 -3.16
CA ALA A 173 28.59 29.06 -4.25
C ALA A 173 29.99 29.10 -4.90
N THR A 174 30.32 28.07 -5.67
CA THR A 174 31.53 28.09 -6.50
C THR A 174 31.27 28.94 -7.75
N LEU A 175 32.05 30.01 -7.92
CA LEU A 175 31.90 30.97 -9.03
C LEU A 175 33.01 30.80 -10.07
N SER A 176 32.67 30.92 -11.36
CA SER A 176 33.68 30.87 -12.43
C SER A 176 33.32 31.75 -13.63
N GLY A 177 34.33 32.03 -14.46
CA GLY A 177 34.17 32.61 -15.80
C GLY A 177 33.49 33.98 -15.84
N GLY A 178 33.65 34.76 -14.76
CA GLY A 178 33.16 36.13 -14.65
C GLY A 178 31.97 36.32 -13.70
N ALA A 179 31.36 35.24 -13.20
CA ALA A 179 30.41 35.31 -12.08
C ALA A 179 31.13 35.83 -10.82
N VAL A 180 30.53 36.81 -10.13
CA VAL A 180 31.19 37.52 -9.02
C VAL A 180 30.18 38.01 -7.98
N VAL A 181 30.58 38.00 -6.72
CA VAL A 181 29.79 38.52 -5.60
C VAL A 181 29.73 40.05 -5.65
N GLN A 182 28.53 40.60 -5.44
CA GLN A 182 28.22 42.03 -5.47
C GLN A 182 27.28 42.40 -4.31
N THR A 183 27.20 43.70 -4.01
CA THR A 183 26.45 44.27 -2.86
C THR A 183 25.81 45.64 -3.17
N ASP A 184 25.84 46.07 -4.43
CA ASP A 184 25.40 47.39 -4.90
C ASP A 184 23.88 47.53 -5.08
N HIS A 185 23.11 46.49 -4.73
CA HIS A 185 21.65 46.48 -4.67
C HIS A 185 21.18 46.00 -3.30
N THR A 186 20.01 46.46 -2.85
CA THR A 186 19.45 46.12 -1.54
C THR A 186 18.44 44.97 -1.62
N GLY A 187 18.16 44.31 -0.49
CA GLY A 187 17.10 43.30 -0.38
C GLY A 187 17.50 41.86 -0.69
N TYR A 188 18.79 41.58 -0.95
CA TYR A 188 19.36 40.23 -1.04
C TYR A 188 19.39 39.52 0.35
N THR A 189 19.54 38.20 0.37
CA THR A 189 19.77 37.40 1.59
C THR A 189 21.27 37.21 1.84
N GLY A 190 21.66 36.81 3.05
CA GLY A 190 23.08 36.64 3.36
C GLY A 190 23.89 37.94 3.33
N SER A 191 25.08 37.87 2.74
CA SER A 191 26.10 38.93 2.72
C SER A 191 26.28 39.60 1.36
N GLY A 192 25.70 39.05 0.29
CA GLY A 192 25.71 39.62 -1.05
C GLY A 192 24.81 38.84 -2.01
N PHE A 193 24.97 39.09 -3.29
CA PHE A 193 24.38 38.29 -4.37
C PHE A 193 25.43 38.06 -5.46
N VAL A 194 25.17 37.17 -6.41
CA VAL A 194 26.05 36.92 -7.56
C VAL A 194 25.53 37.62 -8.81
N GLY A 195 26.35 38.51 -9.34
CA GLY A 195 26.19 39.10 -10.67
C GLY A 195 27.25 38.58 -11.64
N GLY A 196 27.60 39.41 -12.63
CA GLY A 196 28.69 39.08 -13.58
C GLY A 196 28.27 38.24 -14.78
N TYR A 197 26.98 37.96 -14.95
CA TYR A 197 26.42 37.36 -16.18
C TYR A 197 26.31 38.39 -17.32
N THR A 198 27.37 39.16 -17.56
CA THR A 198 27.44 40.19 -18.61
C THR A 198 27.84 39.58 -19.94
N ASP A 199 27.52 40.26 -21.05
CA ASP A 199 27.81 39.75 -22.40
C ASP A 199 29.29 39.40 -22.63
N ALA A 200 30.21 40.07 -21.94
CA ALA A 200 31.65 39.77 -21.99
C ALA A 200 31.99 38.39 -21.40
N ASN A 201 31.14 37.85 -20.53
CA ASN A 201 31.30 36.58 -19.83
C ASN A 201 30.35 35.49 -20.38
N ARG A 202 29.72 35.74 -21.53
CA ARG A 202 28.84 34.77 -22.19
C ARG A 202 29.65 33.55 -22.65
N GLY A 203 29.14 32.37 -22.33
CA GLY A 203 29.79 31.09 -22.55
C GLY A 203 30.76 30.66 -21.44
N THR A 204 31.00 31.52 -20.43
CA THR A 204 31.97 31.23 -19.35
C THR A 204 31.40 31.42 -17.94
N ALA A 205 30.53 32.40 -17.70
CA ALA A 205 30.02 32.68 -16.35
C ALA A 205 29.15 31.55 -15.81
N ARG A 206 29.44 31.08 -14.58
CA ARG A 206 28.70 30.02 -13.91
C ARG A 206 28.72 30.19 -12.39
N THR A 207 27.60 29.86 -11.77
CA THR A 207 27.42 29.75 -10.31
C THR A 207 26.96 28.35 -9.97
N THR A 208 27.74 27.62 -9.17
CA THR A 208 27.49 26.22 -8.80
C THR A 208 27.27 26.08 -7.29
N PHE A 209 26.06 25.70 -6.91
CA PHE A 209 25.66 25.39 -5.55
C PHE A 209 25.96 23.92 -5.23
N ARG A 210 26.61 23.67 -4.10
CA ARG A 210 26.77 22.33 -3.53
C ARG A 210 25.59 22.04 -2.60
N VAL A 211 24.62 21.28 -3.07
CA VAL A 211 23.36 21.04 -2.36
C VAL A 211 23.26 19.62 -1.81
N THR A 212 22.37 19.39 -0.84
CA THR A 212 22.09 18.07 -0.25
C THR A 212 20.60 17.78 -0.37
N ALA A 213 20.26 16.71 -1.07
CA ALA A 213 18.91 16.13 -1.11
C ALA A 213 18.80 15.05 -0.02
N ALA A 214 17.96 15.29 0.98
CA ALA A 214 17.79 14.36 2.11
C ALA A 214 17.14 13.02 1.72
N THR A 215 16.35 13.02 0.64
CA THR A 215 15.65 11.86 0.08
C THR A 215 15.76 11.93 -1.44
N ALA A 216 15.81 10.79 -2.12
CA ALA A 216 15.69 10.77 -3.58
C ALA A 216 14.26 11.17 -3.99
N GLY A 217 14.10 11.91 -5.08
CA GLY A 217 12.79 12.32 -5.57
C GLY A 217 12.84 13.53 -6.50
N GLN A 218 11.65 14.01 -6.87
CA GLN A 218 11.47 15.28 -7.57
C GLN A 218 11.58 16.42 -6.56
N HIS A 219 12.53 17.35 -6.73
CA HIS A 219 12.71 18.52 -5.86
C HIS A 219 12.34 19.81 -6.58
N ASP A 220 11.77 20.74 -5.84
CA ASP A 220 11.62 22.13 -6.29
C ASP A 220 12.91 22.90 -5.97
N LEU A 221 13.60 23.40 -7.01
CA LEU A 221 14.76 24.27 -6.90
C LEU A 221 14.30 25.72 -7.07
N ALA A 222 14.16 26.44 -5.97
CA ALA A 222 13.69 27.82 -5.95
C ALA A 222 14.88 28.79 -5.98
N PHE A 223 15.11 29.42 -7.13
CA PHE A 223 16.15 30.43 -7.32
C PHE A 223 15.60 31.82 -7.01
N ARG A 224 16.13 32.48 -5.98
CA ARG A 224 15.86 33.89 -5.68
C ARG A 224 16.76 34.76 -6.53
N LEU A 225 16.18 35.70 -7.25
CA LEU A 225 16.89 36.51 -8.24
C LEU A 225 16.27 37.91 -8.40
N ALA A 226 17.05 38.83 -8.95
CA ALA A 226 16.59 40.11 -9.45
C ALA A 226 16.92 40.26 -10.95
N ASN A 227 15.94 40.78 -11.70
CA ASN A 227 16.02 41.02 -13.13
C ASN A 227 15.42 42.40 -13.46
N GLY A 228 16.23 43.44 -13.29
CA GLY A 228 15.82 44.82 -13.59
C GLY A 228 15.88 45.19 -15.08
N THR A 229 16.06 44.22 -15.98
CA THR A 229 16.29 44.52 -17.42
C THR A 229 15.02 44.83 -18.21
N GLY A 230 13.82 44.67 -17.62
CA GLY A 230 12.54 44.94 -18.28
C GLY A 230 12.04 43.83 -19.22
N SER A 231 12.77 42.73 -19.39
CA SER A 231 12.32 41.52 -20.11
C SER A 231 12.79 40.23 -19.43
N PRO A 232 12.08 39.09 -19.57
CA PRO A 232 12.58 37.81 -19.07
C PRO A 232 13.96 37.49 -19.64
N ARG A 233 14.79 36.81 -18.86
CA ARG A 233 16.16 36.42 -19.24
C ARG A 233 16.34 34.93 -19.09
N THR A 234 17.42 34.39 -19.66
CA THR A 234 17.69 32.96 -19.67
C THR A 234 19.09 32.65 -19.16
N LEU A 235 19.20 31.54 -18.45
CA LEU A 235 20.42 30.83 -18.07
C LEU A 235 20.20 29.33 -18.30
N SER A 236 21.27 28.55 -18.38
CA SER A 236 21.20 27.09 -18.52
C SER A 236 21.38 26.40 -17.16
N LEU A 237 20.48 25.49 -16.82
CA LEU A 237 20.47 24.71 -15.58
C LEU A 237 21.22 23.38 -15.76
N TYR A 238 22.12 23.09 -14.82
CA TYR A 238 22.91 21.86 -14.77
C TYR A 238 22.75 21.18 -13.41
N VAL A 239 22.85 19.85 -13.42
CA VAL A 239 23.02 19.01 -12.22
C VAL A 239 24.15 18.02 -12.44
N ASP A 240 25.08 17.95 -11.49
CA ASP A 240 26.25 17.05 -11.50
C ASP A 240 27.02 17.10 -12.83
N GLY A 241 27.23 18.32 -13.33
CA GLY A 241 27.92 18.60 -14.59
C GLY A 241 27.12 18.34 -15.86
N THR A 242 25.91 17.77 -15.76
CA THR A 242 25.03 17.48 -16.91
C THR A 242 24.06 18.63 -17.15
N ARG A 243 23.99 19.12 -18.40
CA ARG A 243 23.03 20.16 -18.80
C ARG A 243 21.62 19.57 -18.83
N LEU A 244 20.70 20.12 -18.04
CA LEU A 244 19.30 19.70 -18.06
C LEU A 244 18.52 20.46 -19.14
N ARG A 245 18.45 21.80 -19.02
CA ARG A 245 17.65 22.67 -19.92
C ARG A 245 18.04 24.14 -19.77
N GLN A 246 17.60 24.96 -20.72
CA GLN A 246 17.57 26.42 -20.57
C GLN A 246 16.36 26.81 -19.72
N VAL A 247 16.54 27.70 -18.74
CA VAL A 247 15.48 28.20 -17.85
C VAL A 247 15.17 29.65 -18.17
N THR A 248 13.88 30.03 -18.10
CA THR A 248 13.42 31.41 -18.31
C THR A 248 13.10 32.05 -16.98
N LEU A 249 13.80 33.13 -16.67
CA LEU A 249 13.79 33.80 -15.38
C LEU A 249 13.00 35.13 -15.50
N PRO A 250 12.02 35.36 -14.60
CA PRO A 250 11.05 36.46 -14.73
C PRO A 250 11.70 37.83 -14.56
N THR A 251 10.98 38.89 -14.96
CA THR A 251 11.35 40.28 -14.65
C THR A 251 11.01 40.63 -13.21
N THR A 252 11.76 41.57 -12.64
CA THR A 252 11.42 42.23 -11.37
C THR A 252 11.15 43.71 -11.61
N ALA A 253 10.52 44.39 -10.64
CA ALA A 253 10.22 45.82 -10.76
C ALA A 253 11.48 46.71 -10.83
N GLY A 254 12.62 46.18 -10.40
CA GLY A 254 13.93 46.80 -10.45
C GLY A 254 14.98 45.88 -9.83
N TRP A 255 16.24 46.33 -9.81
CA TRP A 255 17.37 45.54 -9.28
C TRP A 255 17.37 45.38 -7.76
N ASP A 256 16.67 46.26 -7.02
CA ASP A 256 16.43 46.14 -5.57
C ASP A 256 15.19 45.29 -5.24
N THR A 257 14.53 44.73 -6.25
CA THR A 257 13.34 43.88 -6.07
C THR A 257 13.69 42.45 -6.45
N TRP A 258 13.44 41.54 -5.53
CA TRP A 258 13.78 40.13 -5.66
C TRP A 258 12.52 39.29 -5.79
N THR A 259 12.59 38.26 -6.63
CA THR A 259 11.54 37.27 -6.83
C THR A 259 12.14 35.87 -6.81
N THR A 260 11.28 34.86 -6.77
CA THR A 260 11.68 33.45 -6.82
C THR A 260 11.19 32.83 -8.12
N SER A 261 12.08 32.12 -8.81
CA SER A 261 11.75 31.23 -9.94
C SER A 261 12.00 29.80 -9.53
N THR A 262 10.99 28.93 -9.67
CA THR A 262 11.07 27.53 -9.23
C THR A 262 11.25 26.60 -10.41
N GLU A 263 12.24 25.72 -10.33
CA GLU A 263 12.54 24.68 -11.31
C GLU A 263 12.42 23.30 -10.69
N GLN A 264 11.70 22.40 -11.36
CA GLN A 264 11.53 21.03 -10.90
C GLN A 264 12.65 20.11 -11.41
N VAL A 265 13.32 19.40 -10.50
CA VAL A 265 14.50 18.58 -10.81
C VAL A 265 14.56 17.29 -9.98
N GLN A 266 14.81 16.17 -10.66
CA GLN A 266 15.00 14.88 -10.02
C GLN A 266 16.40 14.82 -9.40
N LEU A 267 16.49 14.59 -8.08
CA LEU A 267 17.74 14.36 -7.36
C LEU A 267 17.71 12.98 -6.72
N SER A 268 18.86 12.32 -6.60
CA SER A 268 19.00 11.16 -5.72
C SER A 268 19.20 11.62 -4.27
N ALA A 269 19.15 10.72 -3.30
CA ALA A 269 19.52 11.08 -1.94
C ALA A 269 21.04 11.30 -1.89
N GLY A 270 21.51 12.41 -1.33
CA GLY A 270 22.92 12.73 -1.22
C GLY A 270 23.28 14.14 -1.68
N GLN A 271 24.57 14.36 -1.96
CA GLN A 271 25.07 15.66 -2.42
C GLN A 271 25.05 15.80 -3.94
N HIS A 272 24.66 16.98 -4.42
CA HIS A 272 24.57 17.32 -5.84
C HIS A 272 25.16 18.70 -6.13
N ASP A 273 25.69 18.87 -7.34
CA ASP A 273 26.16 20.16 -7.85
C ASP A 273 25.11 20.75 -8.79
N VAL A 274 24.35 21.74 -8.30
CA VAL A 274 23.33 22.45 -9.09
C VAL A 274 23.92 23.76 -9.60
N ALA A 275 23.90 24.01 -10.91
CA ALA A 275 24.47 25.22 -11.47
C ALA A 275 23.54 25.98 -12.44
N LEU A 276 23.59 27.31 -12.37
CA LEU A 276 23.11 28.20 -13.42
C LEU A 276 24.31 28.79 -14.17
N ALA A 277 24.35 28.56 -15.48
CA ALA A 277 25.42 29.01 -16.38
C ALA A 277 24.89 29.97 -17.45
N PHE A 278 25.69 30.97 -17.82
CA PHE A 278 25.41 31.86 -18.94
C PHE A 278 26.03 31.28 -20.21
N ASP A 279 25.39 30.27 -20.81
CA ASP A 279 25.90 29.60 -22.00
C ASP A 279 25.73 30.47 -23.26
N ALA A 280 26.33 30.06 -24.38
CA ALA A 280 26.32 30.84 -25.63
C ALA A 280 24.91 31.17 -26.16
N GLY A 281 23.91 30.33 -25.86
CA GLY A 281 22.52 30.52 -26.28
C GLY A 281 21.62 31.24 -25.27
N ASP A 282 22.18 31.66 -24.14
CA ASP A 282 21.45 32.33 -23.07
C ASP A 282 21.44 33.86 -23.27
N SER A 283 20.57 34.57 -22.55
CA SER A 283 20.42 36.03 -22.63
C SER A 283 20.96 36.80 -21.41
N GLY A 284 21.29 36.09 -20.32
CA GLY A 284 22.09 36.60 -19.19
C GLY A 284 21.54 37.86 -18.50
N ASN A 285 22.45 38.64 -17.91
CA ASN A 285 22.20 39.91 -17.22
C ASN A 285 21.15 39.81 -16.09
N LEU A 286 21.51 39.06 -15.04
CA LEU A 286 20.67 38.77 -13.87
C LEU A 286 21.50 38.88 -12.59
N ASN A 287 20.83 39.10 -11.46
CA ASN A 287 21.44 38.96 -10.13
C ASN A 287 20.84 37.72 -9.46
N LEU A 288 21.68 36.76 -9.08
CA LEU A 288 21.28 35.52 -8.42
C LEU A 288 21.65 35.59 -6.95
N ASP A 289 20.67 35.44 -6.07
CA ASP A 289 20.84 35.70 -4.65
C ASP A 289 20.93 34.41 -3.85
N SER A 290 19.98 33.50 -4.01
CA SER A 290 20.01 32.22 -3.29
C SER A 290 19.30 31.11 -4.05
N LEU A 291 19.62 29.87 -3.69
CA LEU A 291 18.91 28.67 -4.07
C LEU A 291 18.32 28.02 -2.83
N THR A 292 17.02 27.75 -2.85
CA THR A 292 16.38 26.86 -1.88
C THR A 292 16.09 25.54 -2.54
N VAL A 293 16.59 24.44 -1.97
CA VAL A 293 16.24 23.09 -2.42
C VAL A 293 15.09 22.58 -1.58
N GLY A 294 13.89 22.52 -2.15
CA GLY A 294 12.72 21.96 -1.48
C GLY A 294 12.95 20.51 -1.06
N THR A 295 12.25 20.07 -0.01
CA THR A 295 12.03 18.63 0.20
C THR A 295 11.54 18.00 -1.11
N ALA A 296 11.88 16.74 -1.35
CA ALA A 296 11.27 16.02 -2.46
C ALA A 296 9.76 16.23 -2.37
N VAL A 297 9.10 16.54 -3.50
CA VAL A 297 7.65 16.43 -3.65
C VAL A 297 7.33 15.01 -3.22
N GLN A 298 6.94 14.85 -1.96
CA GLN A 298 6.63 13.54 -1.45
C GLN A 298 5.44 13.04 -2.25
N ALA A 299 5.58 11.86 -2.81
CA ALA A 299 4.44 11.03 -3.17
C ALA A 299 3.46 11.08 -2.00
N GLY A 300 2.29 11.67 -2.21
CA GLY A 300 1.22 11.63 -1.23
C GLY A 300 0.68 10.19 -1.14
N PRO A 301 -0.11 9.85 -0.10
CA PRO A 301 -0.96 8.68 -0.20
C PRO A 301 -1.82 8.82 -1.47
N GLY A 302 -1.76 7.82 -2.34
CA GLY A 302 -2.66 7.75 -3.48
C GLY A 302 -2.08 8.02 -4.86
N GLU A 303 -0.76 8.06 -5.03
CA GLU A 303 -0.12 8.08 -6.37
C GLU A 303 -0.74 7.05 -7.31
N ALA A 304 -1.28 7.52 -8.43
CA ALA A 304 -2.04 6.68 -9.36
C ALA A 304 -1.13 5.68 -10.09
N GLU A 305 0.14 6.02 -10.30
CA GLU A 305 1.12 5.17 -10.96
C GLU A 305 1.57 3.97 -10.12
N SER A 306 1.25 3.96 -8.82
CA SER A 306 1.46 2.80 -7.93
C SER A 306 0.29 1.80 -7.95
N ALA A 307 -0.84 2.20 -8.55
CA ALA A 307 -2.07 1.43 -8.57
C ALA A 307 -2.03 0.31 -9.63
N PHE A 308 -3.07 -0.53 -9.65
CA PHE A 308 -3.23 -1.50 -10.72
C PHE A 308 -3.76 -0.81 -11.99
N LEU A 309 -3.02 -0.93 -13.10
CA LEU A 309 -3.33 -0.32 -14.39
C LEU A 309 -3.68 -1.41 -15.40
N SER A 310 -4.73 -1.20 -16.20
CA SER A 310 -5.12 -2.15 -17.26
C SER A 310 -6.03 -1.49 -18.31
N GLY A 311 -6.26 -2.18 -19.43
CA GLY A 311 -7.18 -1.72 -20.46
C GLY A 311 -6.68 -0.53 -21.29
N GLY A 312 -5.37 -0.25 -21.25
CA GLY A 312 -4.73 0.82 -22.03
C GLY A 312 -4.19 1.98 -21.19
N THR A 313 -4.47 2.04 -19.89
CA THR A 313 -3.82 3.02 -19.01
C THR A 313 -2.35 2.69 -18.80
N SER A 314 -1.50 3.70 -18.80
CA SER A 314 -0.07 3.57 -18.47
C SER A 314 0.45 4.79 -17.73
N VAL A 315 1.67 4.67 -17.19
CA VAL A 315 2.38 5.77 -16.52
C VAL A 315 3.06 6.66 -17.55
N HIS A 316 2.96 7.98 -17.39
CA HIS A 316 3.54 9.00 -18.24
C HIS A 316 4.29 10.04 -17.40
N THR A 317 5.24 10.74 -18.04
CA THR A 317 6.08 11.78 -17.41
C THR A 317 6.15 13.06 -18.25
N GLY A 318 5.28 13.20 -19.25
CA GLY A 318 5.34 14.28 -20.24
C GLY A 318 4.78 15.64 -19.76
N LEU A 319 4.07 15.67 -18.63
CA LEU A 319 3.56 16.89 -17.99
C LEU A 319 4.49 17.27 -16.83
N SER A 320 4.62 18.55 -16.48
CA SER A 320 5.32 18.94 -15.25
C SER A 320 4.34 19.06 -14.07
N GLY A 321 4.86 19.06 -12.83
CA GLY A 321 4.05 19.29 -11.63
C GLY A 321 3.25 18.09 -11.11
N TYR A 322 3.46 16.88 -11.63
CA TYR A 322 2.95 15.64 -11.02
C TYR A 322 3.79 15.27 -9.78
N SER A 323 3.22 14.51 -8.84
CA SER A 323 3.91 13.93 -7.68
C SER A 323 4.45 12.53 -7.99
N GLY A 324 5.30 12.00 -7.12
CA GLY A 324 5.82 10.64 -7.31
C GLY A 324 6.71 10.49 -8.54
N SER A 325 6.48 9.41 -9.30
CA SER A 325 7.31 9.01 -10.44
C SER A 325 6.66 9.25 -11.80
N GLY A 326 5.38 9.64 -11.82
CA GLY A 326 4.65 9.93 -13.04
C GLY A 326 3.18 10.24 -12.76
N TYR A 327 2.36 10.20 -13.81
CA TYR A 327 0.91 10.23 -13.70
C TYR A 327 0.32 9.16 -14.64
N VAL A 328 -0.92 8.75 -14.40
CA VAL A 328 -1.64 7.79 -15.24
C VAL A 328 -2.44 8.53 -16.32
N ALA A 329 -2.31 8.10 -17.57
CA ALA A 329 -3.17 8.55 -18.68
C ALA A 329 -3.57 7.33 -19.54
N GLY A 330 -4.14 7.57 -20.72
CA GLY A 330 -4.58 6.49 -21.63
C GLY A 330 -6.05 6.08 -21.44
N PHE A 331 -6.85 6.92 -20.77
CA PHE A 331 -8.29 6.72 -20.59
C PHE A 331 -9.11 6.97 -21.87
N GLY A 332 -8.47 7.36 -22.97
CA GLY A 332 -9.13 7.45 -24.28
C GLY A 332 -9.63 6.11 -24.85
N THR A 333 -9.28 4.98 -24.23
CA THR A 333 -9.76 3.65 -24.61
C THR A 333 -10.87 3.19 -23.67
N ALA A 334 -12.02 2.76 -24.21
CA ALA A 334 -13.09 2.20 -23.40
C ALA A 334 -12.62 0.95 -22.63
N GLY A 335 -12.86 0.91 -21.31
CA GLY A 335 -12.37 -0.14 -20.44
C GLY A 335 -10.98 0.08 -19.83
N ALA A 336 -10.25 1.13 -20.26
CA ALA A 336 -9.04 1.59 -19.59
C ALA A 336 -9.35 1.94 -18.13
N ARG A 337 -8.55 1.45 -17.18
CA ARG A 337 -8.82 1.64 -15.76
C ARG A 337 -7.58 1.69 -14.89
N VAL A 338 -7.72 2.45 -13.81
CA VAL A 338 -6.82 2.46 -12.66
C VAL A 338 -7.60 1.96 -11.44
N VAL A 339 -7.02 1.05 -10.67
CA VAL A 339 -7.63 0.51 -9.44
C VAL A 339 -6.64 0.61 -8.29
N ARG A 340 -6.95 1.45 -7.31
CA ARG A 340 -6.19 1.55 -6.06
C ARG A 340 -6.76 0.59 -5.01
N THR A 341 -5.86 -0.05 -4.27
CA THR A 341 -6.21 -0.76 -3.04
C THR A 341 -5.89 0.11 -1.84
N ILE A 342 -6.84 0.23 -0.92
CA ILE A 342 -6.76 1.10 0.26
C ILE A 342 -7.25 0.34 1.49
N LYS A 343 -6.74 0.71 2.67
CA LYS A 343 -7.27 0.24 3.96
C LYS A 343 -8.05 1.37 4.62
N ALA A 344 -9.26 1.07 5.10
CA ALA A 344 -10.00 1.97 5.98
C ALA A 344 -10.19 1.31 7.36
N ASP A 345 -9.98 2.05 8.44
CA ASP A 345 -10.15 1.50 9.79
C ASP A 345 -11.63 1.33 10.18
N SER A 346 -12.52 1.99 9.46
CA SER A 346 -13.97 1.97 9.73
C SER A 346 -14.76 2.01 8.43
N ALA A 347 -15.93 1.39 8.43
CA ALA A 347 -16.87 1.51 7.33
C ALA A 347 -17.57 2.88 7.38
N GLY A 348 -17.91 3.42 6.21
CA GLY A 348 -18.59 4.71 6.12
C GLY A 348 -18.56 5.29 4.71
N THR A 349 -19.05 6.52 4.58
CA THR A 349 -18.90 7.30 3.35
C THR A 349 -17.56 8.04 3.38
N ALA A 350 -16.70 7.76 2.40
CA ALA A 350 -15.42 8.44 2.25
C ALA A 350 -15.45 9.38 1.04
N THR A 351 -14.69 10.47 1.14
CA THR A 351 -14.40 11.36 0.01
C THR A 351 -13.23 10.79 -0.78
N VAL A 352 -13.47 10.52 -2.06
CA VAL A 352 -12.46 10.18 -3.07
C VAL A 352 -12.04 11.49 -3.74
N THR A 353 -10.75 11.82 -3.64
CA THR A 353 -10.14 13.05 -4.15
C THR A 353 -9.18 12.69 -5.26
N VAL A 354 -9.46 13.13 -6.48
CA VAL A 354 -8.64 12.82 -7.66
C VAL A 354 -7.89 14.07 -8.11
N ARG A 355 -6.56 14.04 -8.08
CA ARG A 355 -5.72 15.09 -8.69
C ARG A 355 -5.53 14.77 -10.16
N PHE A 356 -5.88 15.70 -11.04
CA PHE A 356 -5.97 15.45 -12.46
C PHE A 356 -5.61 16.67 -13.31
N GLN A 357 -5.31 16.42 -14.58
CA GLN A 357 -5.27 17.42 -15.64
C GLN A 357 -6.04 16.90 -16.86
N SER A 358 -6.93 17.73 -17.42
CA SER A 358 -7.63 17.40 -18.67
C SER A 358 -7.93 18.65 -19.49
N SER A 359 -7.63 18.59 -20.79
CA SER A 359 -7.88 19.65 -21.78
C SER A 359 -9.31 19.60 -22.35
N SER A 360 -10.08 18.57 -22.04
CA SER A 360 -11.46 18.39 -22.47
C SER A 360 -12.33 17.97 -21.29
N ASN A 361 -13.66 18.10 -21.40
CA ASN A 361 -14.54 17.55 -20.38
C ASN A 361 -14.49 16.03 -20.48
N ALA A 362 -14.07 15.36 -19.41
CA ALA A 362 -14.05 13.91 -19.30
C ALA A 362 -14.86 13.44 -18.08
N SER A 363 -15.25 12.18 -18.09
CA SER A 363 -15.86 11.53 -16.93
C SER A 363 -15.42 10.08 -16.90
N LEU A 364 -15.04 9.59 -15.72
CA LEU A 364 -14.71 8.18 -15.50
C LEU A 364 -15.72 7.56 -14.54
N ALA A 365 -16.10 6.32 -14.78
CA ALA A 365 -16.93 5.55 -13.86
C ALA A 365 -16.14 5.25 -12.58
N LEU A 366 -16.75 5.49 -11.43
CA LEU A 366 -16.20 5.19 -10.12
C LEU A 366 -16.75 3.85 -9.64
N THR A 367 -15.85 2.93 -9.28
CA THR A 367 -16.20 1.68 -8.64
C THR A 367 -15.55 1.58 -7.28
N VAL A 368 -16.28 1.00 -6.32
CA VAL A 368 -15.72 0.67 -5.00
C VAL A 368 -16.11 -0.77 -4.65
N ASN A 369 -15.12 -1.60 -4.33
CA ASN A 369 -15.33 -3.00 -3.96
C ASN A 369 -16.12 -3.81 -5.00
N GLY A 370 -15.82 -3.59 -6.29
CA GLY A 370 -16.53 -4.23 -7.41
C GLY A 370 -17.97 -3.75 -7.61
N ARG A 371 -18.42 -2.74 -6.87
CA ARG A 371 -19.76 -2.14 -6.97
C ARG A 371 -19.69 -0.79 -7.69
N ASP A 372 -20.77 -0.44 -8.39
CA ASP A 372 -20.91 0.90 -8.98
C ASP A 372 -21.04 1.94 -7.86
N ALA A 373 -20.23 2.99 -7.93
CA ALA A 373 -20.19 4.07 -6.95
C ALA A 373 -20.36 5.45 -7.61
N GLY A 374 -20.91 5.49 -8.83
CA GLY A 374 -21.17 6.72 -9.58
C GLY A 374 -20.08 7.03 -10.61
N ALA A 375 -19.76 8.31 -10.78
CA ALA A 375 -18.75 8.78 -11.71
C ALA A 375 -18.01 10.01 -11.15
N VAL A 376 -16.78 10.23 -11.61
CA VAL A 376 -16.01 11.44 -11.33
C VAL A 376 -15.94 12.27 -12.60
N SER A 377 -16.38 13.54 -12.51
CA SER A 377 -16.32 14.49 -13.62
C SER A 377 -15.03 15.29 -13.58
N PHE A 378 -14.41 15.43 -14.76
CA PHE A 378 -13.14 16.13 -14.97
C PHE A 378 -13.37 17.27 -15.97
N PRO A 379 -13.74 18.49 -15.51
CA PRO A 379 -13.95 19.62 -16.40
C PRO A 379 -12.67 19.98 -17.16
N ALA A 380 -12.79 20.49 -18.38
CA ALA A 380 -11.66 21.02 -19.15
C ALA A 380 -10.98 22.19 -18.40
N GLY A 381 -9.66 22.28 -18.48
CA GLY A 381 -8.90 23.39 -17.88
C GLY A 381 -7.39 23.15 -17.89
N SER A 382 -6.62 24.18 -17.55
CA SER A 382 -5.16 24.10 -17.45
C SER A 382 -4.69 23.68 -16.06
N GLY A 383 -3.49 23.10 -16.00
CA GLY A 383 -2.82 22.70 -14.76
C GLY A 383 -3.48 21.53 -14.02
N TRP A 384 -2.79 21.09 -12.97
CA TRP A 384 -3.28 20.09 -12.03
C TRP A 384 -4.38 20.67 -11.14
N ARG A 385 -5.53 20.01 -11.12
CA ARG A 385 -6.74 20.38 -10.39
C ARG A 385 -7.26 19.16 -9.63
N THR A 386 -8.24 19.38 -8.78
CA THR A 386 -8.83 18.31 -7.97
C THR A 386 -10.31 18.15 -8.28
N ALA A 387 -10.74 16.91 -8.47
CA ALA A 387 -12.13 16.50 -8.51
C ALA A 387 -12.44 15.66 -7.26
N THR A 388 -13.68 15.71 -6.77
CA THR A 388 -14.10 14.90 -5.63
C THR A 388 -15.37 14.13 -5.93
N ALA A 389 -15.49 12.96 -5.32
CA ALA A 389 -16.72 12.18 -5.26
C ALA A 389 -16.82 11.52 -3.88
N THR A 390 -18.00 11.08 -3.49
CA THR A 390 -18.20 10.33 -2.24
C THR A 390 -18.57 8.89 -2.57
N ALA A 391 -17.98 7.92 -1.86
CA ALA A 391 -18.28 6.51 -2.06
C ALA A 391 -18.30 5.74 -0.73
N PRO A 392 -19.11 4.67 -0.64
CA PRO A 392 -19.12 3.82 0.55
C PRO A 392 -17.87 2.93 0.59
N VAL A 393 -17.14 2.98 1.70
CA VAL A 393 -16.03 2.07 2.02
C VAL A 393 -16.42 1.16 3.20
N ARG A 394 -15.80 -0.01 3.28
CA ARG A 394 -15.89 -0.92 4.44
C ARG A 394 -14.64 -0.82 5.31
N ALA A 395 -14.73 -1.29 6.55
CA ALA A 395 -13.54 -1.53 7.35
C ALA A 395 -12.64 -2.59 6.68
N GLY A 396 -11.32 -2.43 6.81
CA GLY A 396 -10.31 -3.27 6.17
C GLY A 396 -10.02 -2.87 4.72
N LEU A 397 -9.70 -3.86 3.89
CA LEU A 397 -9.29 -3.67 2.50
C LEU A 397 -10.46 -3.27 1.60
N ASN A 398 -10.23 -2.25 0.78
CA ASN A 398 -11.13 -1.76 -0.25
C ASN A 398 -10.39 -1.59 -1.58
N THR A 399 -11.14 -1.65 -2.69
CA THR A 399 -10.67 -1.17 -3.99
C THR A 399 -11.42 0.09 -4.37
N VAL A 400 -10.72 1.07 -4.95
CA VAL A 400 -11.30 2.29 -5.54
C VAL A 400 -10.79 2.40 -6.97
N GLY A 401 -11.71 2.26 -7.93
CA GLY A 401 -11.40 2.20 -9.35
C GLY A 401 -11.98 3.37 -10.13
N LEU A 402 -11.20 3.90 -11.07
CA LEU A 402 -11.67 4.80 -12.12
C LEU A 402 -11.55 4.07 -13.46
N SER A 403 -12.63 3.99 -14.22
CA SER A 403 -12.67 3.30 -15.51
C SER A 403 -13.28 4.17 -16.60
N SER A 404 -12.69 4.15 -17.78
CA SER A 404 -13.20 4.88 -18.93
C SER A 404 -14.39 4.19 -19.58
N THR A 405 -15.42 4.98 -19.87
CA THR A 405 -16.61 4.58 -20.63
C THR A 405 -16.72 5.29 -21.98
N SER A 406 -15.76 6.16 -22.33
CA SER A 406 -15.78 6.99 -23.55
C SER A 406 -14.36 7.26 -24.06
N ALA A 407 -14.21 8.10 -25.09
CA ALA A 407 -12.91 8.36 -25.73
C ALA A 407 -12.14 9.58 -25.19
N ALA A 408 -12.63 10.25 -24.14
CA ALA A 408 -11.96 11.43 -23.58
C ALA A 408 -10.86 11.04 -22.58
N ASP A 409 -9.63 11.47 -22.83
CA ASP A 409 -8.48 11.18 -21.97
C ASP A 409 -8.35 12.20 -20.81
N VAL A 410 -7.79 11.73 -19.70
CA VAL A 410 -7.52 12.51 -18.50
C VAL A 410 -6.22 12.03 -17.87
N ALA A 411 -5.32 12.96 -17.55
CA ALA A 411 -4.14 12.65 -16.74
C ALA A 411 -4.55 12.62 -15.27
N VAL A 412 -4.38 11.48 -14.61
CA VAL A 412 -4.68 11.25 -13.19
C VAL A 412 -3.36 11.05 -12.46
N ASP A 413 -3.04 11.96 -11.55
CA ASP A 413 -1.81 11.96 -10.78
C ASP A 413 -2.00 11.20 -9.47
N SER A 414 -3.07 11.47 -8.74
CA SER A 414 -3.37 10.74 -7.51
C SER A 414 -4.87 10.55 -7.30
N ILE A 415 -5.21 9.49 -6.58
CA ILE A 415 -6.56 9.14 -6.12
C ILE A 415 -6.44 8.95 -4.61
N ALA A 416 -6.73 9.96 -3.79
CA ALA A 416 -6.70 9.87 -2.33
C ALA A 416 -8.09 9.56 -1.76
N VAL A 417 -8.15 8.85 -0.63
CA VAL A 417 -9.42 8.49 0.03
C VAL A 417 -9.39 8.97 1.49
N SER A 418 -10.38 9.76 1.90
CA SER A 418 -10.45 10.30 3.27
C SER A 418 -10.50 9.19 4.31
N GLY A 419 -9.61 9.23 5.30
CA GLY A 419 -9.54 8.22 6.37
C GLY A 419 -8.88 6.91 5.96
N GLU A 420 -8.23 6.85 4.78
CA GLU A 420 -7.39 5.70 4.44
C GLU A 420 -6.16 5.63 5.36
N THR A 421 -5.72 4.40 5.64
CA THR A 421 -4.54 4.10 6.44
C THR A 421 -3.55 3.27 5.64
N ALA A 422 -2.31 3.19 6.15
CA ALA A 422 -1.24 2.45 5.48
C ALA A 422 -1.58 0.96 5.37
N LEU A 423 -1.29 0.41 4.19
CA LEU A 423 -1.22 -1.03 3.96
C LEU A 423 0.07 -1.58 4.60
N ALA A 424 0.11 -2.89 4.80
CA ALA A 424 1.36 -3.58 5.12
C ALA A 424 2.40 -3.32 4.03
N GLN A 425 3.64 -3.01 4.42
CA GLN A 425 4.74 -2.77 3.47
C GLN A 425 5.18 -4.04 2.75
N ARG A 426 5.03 -5.20 3.41
CA ARG A 426 5.25 -6.54 2.84
C ARG A 426 4.21 -7.50 3.39
N GLY A 427 3.85 -8.49 2.59
CA GLY A 427 2.74 -9.39 2.88
C GLY A 427 1.39 -8.72 2.71
N ALA A 428 0.34 -9.52 2.86
CA ALA A 428 -1.02 -9.02 2.83
C ALA A 428 -1.32 -8.23 4.11
N THR A 429 -2.13 -7.19 3.96
CA THR A 429 -2.75 -6.48 5.08
C THR A 429 -3.84 -7.38 5.65
N LEU A 430 -3.52 -8.07 6.74
CA LEU A 430 -4.38 -9.11 7.29
C LEU A 430 -5.59 -8.50 8.03
N PRO A 431 -6.81 -9.02 7.79
CA PRO A 431 -8.01 -8.62 8.53
C PRO A 431 -8.10 -9.28 9.92
N TYR A 432 -7.21 -10.23 10.22
CA TYR A 432 -7.15 -10.99 11.46
C TYR A 432 -5.82 -10.83 12.20
N THR A 433 -5.86 -11.13 13.49
CA THR A 433 -4.67 -11.39 14.32
C THR A 433 -4.52 -12.88 14.54
N THR A 434 -3.32 -13.43 14.34
CA THR A 434 -2.99 -14.83 14.62
C THR A 434 -2.41 -14.97 16.03
N TYR A 435 -2.84 -16.01 16.74
CA TYR A 435 -2.37 -16.40 18.07
C TYR A 435 -1.87 -17.84 17.98
N GLU A 436 -0.55 -18.03 17.95
CA GLU A 436 0.08 -19.35 17.90
C GLU A 436 -0.22 -20.13 19.19
N ALA A 437 -0.60 -21.41 19.06
CA ALA A 437 -1.00 -22.23 20.18
C ALA A 437 0.16 -22.55 21.11
N GLU A 438 1.38 -22.70 20.58
CA GLU A 438 2.59 -22.96 21.35
C GLU A 438 3.06 -21.78 22.21
N ASP A 439 2.55 -20.57 21.94
CA ASP A 439 2.80 -19.35 22.72
C ASP A 439 1.65 -19.04 23.69
N ALA A 440 0.56 -19.82 23.64
CA ALA A 440 -0.63 -19.64 24.45
C ALA A 440 -0.52 -20.37 25.81
N VAL A 441 -1.46 -20.09 26.72
CA VAL A 441 -1.53 -20.80 27.99
C VAL A 441 -2.14 -22.18 27.77
N THR A 442 -1.36 -23.22 28.03
CA THR A 442 -1.77 -24.62 27.83
C THR A 442 -1.32 -25.51 28.98
N ASN A 443 -2.10 -26.56 29.24
CA ASN A 443 -1.73 -27.71 30.08
C ASN A 443 -1.56 -29.00 29.25
N GLY A 444 -1.73 -28.93 27.93
CA GLY A 444 -1.37 -30.01 27.01
C GLY A 444 0.12 -30.00 26.65
N THR A 445 0.51 -30.82 25.68
CA THR A 445 1.93 -31.01 25.31
C THR A 445 2.33 -30.09 24.16
N VAL A 446 3.26 -29.16 24.40
CA VAL A 446 3.84 -28.31 23.34
C VAL A 446 4.91 -29.10 22.58
N LEU A 447 4.75 -29.23 21.26
CA LEU A 447 5.72 -29.90 20.41
C LEU A 447 6.96 -29.01 20.18
N ALA A 448 8.14 -29.63 20.24
CA ALA A 448 9.38 -28.98 19.83
C ALA A 448 9.41 -28.78 18.31
N ALA A 449 10.05 -27.70 17.86
CA ALA A 449 10.11 -27.36 16.45
C ALA A 449 10.78 -28.46 15.61
N SER A 450 10.20 -28.80 14.46
CA SER A 450 10.82 -29.72 13.49
C SER A 450 10.46 -29.38 12.06
N ARG A 451 11.44 -29.54 11.15
CA ARG A 451 11.28 -29.39 9.70
C ARG A 451 11.32 -30.74 8.97
N THR A 452 11.38 -31.84 9.70
CA THR A 452 11.44 -33.18 9.10
C THR A 452 10.10 -33.50 8.45
N TYR A 453 10.11 -33.59 7.12
CA TYR A 453 8.93 -33.92 6.32
C TYR A 453 8.22 -35.18 6.86
N ARG A 454 6.88 -35.16 6.86
CA ARG A 454 5.97 -36.17 7.44
C ARG A 454 5.96 -36.23 8.97
N GLN A 455 6.55 -35.26 9.65
CA GLN A 455 6.21 -34.97 11.05
C GLN A 455 5.16 -33.86 11.10
N LEU A 456 4.21 -33.96 12.04
CA LEU A 456 3.16 -32.96 12.27
C LEU A 456 3.73 -31.54 12.34
N GLN A 457 4.82 -31.37 13.10
CA GLN A 457 5.50 -30.09 13.30
C GLN A 457 6.00 -29.46 11.99
N SER A 458 6.37 -30.26 10.98
CA SER A 458 6.82 -29.71 9.71
C SER A 458 5.72 -28.97 8.96
N GLU A 459 4.46 -29.21 9.28
CA GLU A 459 3.30 -28.59 8.64
C GLU A 459 2.53 -27.62 9.56
N ALA A 460 3.04 -27.42 10.79
CA ALA A 460 2.52 -26.44 11.72
C ALA A 460 3.16 -25.06 11.47
N SER A 461 2.42 -23.98 11.72
CA SER A 461 3.00 -22.64 11.68
C SER A 461 4.08 -22.52 12.76
N GLY A 462 5.15 -21.77 12.48
CA GLY A 462 6.29 -21.72 13.40
C GLY A 462 7.02 -23.06 13.61
N ARG A 463 6.56 -24.11 12.93
CA ARG A 463 6.98 -25.52 13.07
C ARG A 463 6.67 -26.14 14.42
N ARG A 464 5.72 -25.59 15.18
CA ARG A 464 5.34 -26.06 16.54
C ARG A 464 3.82 -26.08 16.65
N ALA A 465 3.31 -26.87 17.60
CA ALA A 465 1.88 -26.96 17.86
C ALA A 465 1.66 -27.53 19.27
N VAL A 466 0.41 -27.58 19.72
CA VAL A 466 0.02 -28.16 21.01
C VAL A 466 -0.85 -29.39 20.83
N VAL A 467 -0.47 -30.49 21.47
CA VAL A 467 -1.26 -31.73 21.53
C VAL A 467 -2.14 -31.72 22.77
N LEU A 468 -3.43 -32.03 22.58
CA LEU A 468 -4.41 -32.30 23.63
C LEU A 468 -4.92 -33.74 23.46
N ASP A 469 -4.65 -34.64 24.39
CA ASP A 469 -5.02 -36.06 24.32
C ASP A 469 -5.80 -36.57 25.53
N ALA A 470 -6.05 -35.70 26.51
CA ALA A 470 -6.83 -36.03 27.71
C ALA A 470 -7.94 -35.02 28.00
N VAL A 471 -9.00 -35.49 28.68
CA VAL A 471 -10.08 -34.63 29.16
C VAL A 471 -9.53 -33.58 30.12
N GLY A 472 -9.91 -32.32 29.90
CA GLY A 472 -9.45 -31.16 30.67
C GLY A 472 -8.21 -30.48 30.10
N GLU A 473 -7.55 -31.06 29.11
CA GLU A 473 -6.46 -30.39 28.39
C GLU A 473 -6.99 -29.30 27.47
N HIS A 474 -6.26 -28.19 27.39
CA HIS A 474 -6.70 -27.00 26.67
C HIS A 474 -5.58 -26.11 26.13
N VAL A 475 -5.94 -25.27 25.16
CA VAL A 475 -5.19 -24.07 24.77
C VAL A 475 -6.05 -22.84 25.06
N THR A 476 -5.49 -21.84 25.74
CA THR A 476 -6.16 -20.56 26.04
C THR A 476 -5.39 -19.38 25.43
N VAL A 477 -6.02 -18.70 24.48
CA VAL A 477 -5.51 -17.48 23.86
C VAL A 477 -6.22 -16.26 24.45
N ARG A 478 -5.49 -15.15 24.61
CA ARG A 478 -6.05 -13.87 25.08
C ARG A 478 -6.12 -12.88 23.93
N LEU A 479 -7.32 -12.45 23.57
CA LEU A 479 -7.52 -11.52 22.46
C LEU A 479 -6.85 -10.16 22.73
N THR A 480 -6.13 -9.63 21.75
CA THR A 480 -5.54 -8.27 21.80
C THR A 480 -6.46 -7.20 21.19
N ALA A 481 -7.46 -7.61 20.41
CA ALA A 481 -8.46 -6.75 19.80
C ALA A 481 -9.86 -7.42 19.84
N PRO A 482 -10.96 -6.65 19.71
CA PRO A 482 -12.29 -7.23 19.58
C PRO A 482 -12.40 -8.11 18.34
N ALA A 483 -13.12 -9.22 18.45
CA ALA A 483 -13.35 -10.15 17.35
C ALA A 483 -14.73 -10.79 17.44
N ASN A 484 -15.28 -11.17 16.30
CA ASN A 484 -16.52 -11.92 16.18
C ASN A 484 -16.44 -13.02 15.10
N GLY A 485 -15.30 -13.18 14.42
CA GLY A 485 -14.94 -14.37 13.66
C GLY A 485 -13.65 -14.99 14.19
N LEU A 486 -13.62 -16.32 14.27
CA LEU A 486 -12.45 -17.11 14.60
C LEU A 486 -12.18 -18.14 13.51
N VAL A 487 -10.91 -18.36 13.19
CA VAL A 487 -10.45 -19.57 12.50
C VAL A 487 -9.53 -20.32 13.44
N LEU A 488 -9.79 -21.61 13.64
CA LEU A 488 -8.90 -22.52 14.36
C LEU A 488 -8.22 -23.42 13.33
N ARG A 489 -6.88 -23.42 13.28
CA ARG A 489 -6.11 -24.40 12.52
C ARG A 489 -5.73 -25.57 13.43
N TYR A 490 -6.04 -26.78 12.98
CA TYR A 490 -5.94 -27.99 13.80
C TYR A 490 -5.63 -29.23 12.98
N SER A 491 -5.26 -30.32 13.65
CA SER A 491 -5.22 -31.67 13.09
C SER A 491 -5.95 -32.64 14.02
N LEU A 492 -6.66 -33.59 13.42
CA LEU A 492 -7.20 -34.79 14.06
C LEU A 492 -6.58 -36.03 13.37
N PRO A 493 -6.49 -37.18 14.06
CA PRO A 493 -6.21 -38.45 13.41
C PRO A 493 -7.18 -38.72 12.26
N ASP A 494 -6.71 -39.41 11.23
CA ASP A 494 -7.58 -39.94 10.18
C ASP A 494 -8.28 -41.23 10.65
N SER A 495 -9.36 -41.61 9.95
CA SER A 495 -9.99 -42.90 10.11
C SER A 495 -9.19 -44.00 9.40
N ALA A 496 -9.37 -45.26 9.82
CA ALA A 496 -8.62 -46.38 9.25
C ALA A 496 -8.87 -46.60 7.74
N ASP A 497 -9.99 -46.08 7.21
CA ASP A 497 -10.39 -46.16 5.81
C ASP A 497 -10.14 -44.86 5.01
N GLY A 498 -9.51 -43.85 5.61
CA GLY A 498 -9.20 -42.58 4.93
C GLY A 498 -10.41 -41.68 4.64
N ALA A 499 -11.54 -41.93 5.31
CA ALA A 499 -12.78 -41.17 5.16
C ALA A 499 -12.84 -39.93 6.09
N GLY A 500 -11.91 -39.80 7.03
CA GLY A 500 -11.89 -38.77 8.06
C GLY A 500 -12.72 -39.11 9.30
N LEU A 501 -12.38 -38.45 10.41
CA LEU A 501 -13.09 -38.48 11.69
C LEU A 501 -13.70 -37.10 11.97
N ARG A 502 -14.72 -37.08 12.84
CA ARG A 502 -15.27 -35.84 13.41
C ARG A 502 -15.27 -35.89 14.92
N ALA A 503 -14.83 -34.81 15.56
CA ALA A 503 -14.79 -34.72 17.01
C ALA A 503 -15.08 -33.29 17.50
N PRO A 504 -15.80 -33.11 18.62
CA PRO A 504 -15.98 -31.78 19.20
C PRO A 504 -14.73 -31.34 19.95
N ILE A 505 -14.43 -30.03 19.92
CA ILE A 505 -13.61 -29.34 20.91
C ILE A 505 -14.44 -28.22 21.53
N SER A 506 -14.42 -28.09 22.85
CA SER A 506 -15.26 -27.13 23.55
C SER A 506 -14.61 -25.75 23.57
N LEU A 507 -15.33 -24.75 23.08
CA LEU A 507 -14.92 -23.34 23.12
C LEU A 507 -15.53 -22.66 24.35
N TYR A 508 -14.67 -22.07 25.17
CA TYR A 508 -15.01 -21.25 26.32
C TYR A 508 -14.57 -19.80 26.10
N ALA A 509 -15.31 -18.86 26.68
CA ALA A 509 -14.95 -17.45 26.76
C ALA A 509 -15.00 -17.01 28.23
N ASN A 510 -13.88 -16.51 28.77
CA ASN A 510 -13.76 -16.08 30.17
C ASN A 510 -14.30 -17.13 31.16
N GLY A 511 -13.92 -18.40 30.96
CA GLY A 511 -14.32 -19.53 31.80
C GLY A 511 -15.74 -20.07 31.57
N THR A 512 -16.57 -19.43 30.74
CA THR A 512 -17.93 -19.90 30.42
C THR A 512 -17.94 -20.63 29.08
N LYS A 513 -18.54 -21.83 29.04
CA LYS A 513 -18.66 -22.60 27.79
C LYS A 513 -19.57 -21.85 26.81
N VAL A 514 -19.06 -21.58 25.60
CA VAL A 514 -19.78 -20.92 24.51
C VAL A 514 -20.52 -21.95 23.67
N ARG A 515 -19.80 -22.96 23.17
CA ARG A 515 -20.32 -24.07 22.34
C ARG A 515 -19.28 -25.18 22.20
N ASP A 516 -19.69 -26.30 21.63
CA ASP A 516 -18.76 -27.26 21.02
C ASP A 516 -18.52 -26.88 19.55
N VAL A 517 -17.26 -26.90 19.12
CA VAL A 517 -16.81 -26.67 17.74
C VAL A 517 -16.48 -28.04 17.14
N THR A 518 -17.15 -28.41 16.05
CA THR A 518 -16.86 -29.68 15.36
C THR A 518 -15.62 -29.54 14.49
N LEU A 519 -14.65 -30.39 14.76
CA LEU A 519 -13.42 -30.59 13.98
C LEU A 519 -13.58 -31.83 13.08
N THR A 520 -12.87 -31.86 11.96
CA THR A 520 -12.89 -32.96 11.00
C THR A 520 -11.50 -33.22 10.40
N SER A 521 -11.18 -34.48 10.08
CA SER A 521 -10.00 -34.84 9.27
C SER A 521 -10.34 -35.16 7.80
N GLU A 522 -11.61 -34.99 7.41
CA GLU A 522 -12.14 -35.32 6.07
C GLU A 522 -11.42 -34.64 4.89
N TYR A 523 -10.82 -33.45 5.12
CA TYR A 523 -10.12 -32.66 4.10
C TYR A 523 -8.60 -32.57 4.34
N SER A 524 -8.11 -33.34 5.31
CA SER A 524 -6.69 -33.52 5.63
C SER A 524 -6.27 -34.94 5.29
N TRP A 525 -5.00 -35.24 5.53
CA TRP A 525 -4.39 -36.55 5.36
C TRP A 525 -4.40 -37.06 3.91
N VAL A 526 -3.20 -37.09 3.35
CA VAL A 526 -2.92 -37.88 2.15
C VAL A 526 -1.70 -38.78 2.42
N TYR A 527 -1.59 -39.85 1.65
CA TYR A 527 -0.70 -40.97 1.92
C TYR A 527 0.02 -41.43 0.65
N GLY A 528 1.10 -42.18 0.86
CA GLY A 528 1.91 -42.79 -0.20
C GLY A 528 2.83 -41.80 -0.93
N ASP A 529 3.19 -42.19 -2.15
CA ASP A 529 3.99 -41.41 -3.08
C ASP A 529 3.08 -40.69 -4.10
N TYR A 530 3.63 -39.70 -4.81
CA TYR A 530 2.85 -38.94 -5.80
C TYR A 530 2.44 -39.82 -7.00
N PRO A 531 1.19 -39.76 -7.51
CA PRO A 531 0.09 -38.93 -7.01
C PRO A 531 -0.48 -39.46 -5.69
N TYR A 532 -0.69 -38.56 -4.73
CA TYR A 532 -1.12 -38.92 -3.38
C TYR A 532 -2.61 -39.30 -3.32
N PHE A 533 -2.93 -40.26 -2.44
CA PHE A 533 -4.29 -40.76 -2.21
C PHE A 533 -4.66 -40.68 -0.72
N ASN A 534 -5.94 -40.77 -0.39
CA ASN A 534 -6.46 -40.83 0.98
C ASN A 534 -6.64 -42.30 1.42
N ASP A 535 -5.57 -43.08 1.40
CA ASP A 535 -5.56 -44.47 1.89
C ASP A 535 -4.43 -44.67 2.92
N PRO A 536 -4.77 -44.75 4.23
CA PRO A 536 -3.78 -44.95 5.29
C PRO A 536 -2.92 -46.21 5.14
N ALA A 537 -3.39 -47.24 4.42
CA ALA A 537 -2.61 -48.46 4.18
C ALA A 537 -1.35 -48.23 3.32
N LEU A 538 -1.30 -47.11 2.57
CA LEU A 538 -0.11 -46.70 1.81
C LEU A 538 1.01 -46.17 2.71
N GLY A 539 0.71 -45.81 3.97
CA GLY A 539 1.67 -45.20 4.89
C GLY A 539 2.13 -43.80 4.46
N GLY A 540 3.12 -43.24 5.16
CA GLY A 540 3.69 -41.95 4.78
C GLY A 540 2.72 -40.76 4.84
N GLY A 541 1.81 -40.75 5.82
CA GLY A 541 0.83 -39.68 6.00
C GLY A 541 1.45 -38.29 6.07
N HIS A 542 0.79 -37.32 5.44
CA HIS A 542 1.15 -35.91 5.39
C HIS A 542 -0.10 -35.06 5.08
N ARG A 543 0.05 -33.74 5.04
CA ARG A 543 -1.05 -32.77 4.94
C ARG A 543 -2.03 -32.88 6.10
N PHE A 544 -1.50 -32.78 7.30
CA PHE A 544 -2.16 -33.14 8.55
C PHE A 544 -3.24 -32.15 8.99
N PHE A 545 -3.11 -30.87 8.61
CA PHE A 545 -3.92 -29.80 9.17
C PHE A 545 -5.09 -29.40 8.28
N ASP A 546 -6.15 -28.94 8.92
CA ASP A 546 -7.30 -28.26 8.33
C ASP A 546 -7.61 -26.99 9.13
N GLU A 547 -8.56 -26.19 8.63
CA GLU A 547 -9.10 -25.04 9.32
C GLU A 547 -10.61 -25.15 9.54
N THR A 548 -11.10 -24.62 10.67
CA THR A 548 -12.54 -24.47 10.92
C THR A 548 -12.85 -23.06 11.37
N ARG A 549 -14.06 -22.57 11.07
CA ARG A 549 -14.44 -21.17 11.31
C ARG A 549 -15.65 -21.05 12.22
N VAL A 550 -15.63 -20.06 13.11
CA VAL A 550 -16.66 -19.84 14.14
C VAL A 550 -17.03 -18.36 14.21
N LEU A 551 -18.33 -18.04 14.15
CA LEU A 551 -18.84 -16.70 14.43
C LEU A 551 -19.29 -16.56 15.88
N GLY A 552 -18.99 -15.45 16.55
CA GLY A 552 -19.39 -15.14 17.93
C GLY A 552 -19.34 -13.65 18.23
N SER A 553 -18.99 -13.24 19.43
CA SER A 553 -18.75 -11.83 19.78
C SER A 553 -17.93 -11.74 21.05
N TRP A 554 -16.72 -11.19 20.94
CA TRP A 554 -15.75 -11.15 22.02
C TRP A 554 -15.00 -9.81 22.02
N ALA A 555 -14.88 -9.22 23.21
CA ALA A 555 -14.11 -7.99 23.38
C ALA A 555 -12.61 -8.27 23.43
N ALA A 556 -11.79 -7.24 23.22
CA ALA A 556 -10.36 -7.31 23.54
C ALA A 556 -10.16 -7.74 25.01
N GLY A 557 -9.15 -8.56 25.27
CA GLY A 557 -8.85 -9.12 26.58
C GLY A 557 -9.64 -10.39 26.92
N THR A 558 -10.62 -10.79 26.12
CA THR A 558 -11.33 -12.07 26.31
C THR A 558 -10.36 -13.24 26.22
N GLU A 559 -10.44 -14.16 27.17
CA GLU A 559 -9.73 -15.44 27.14
C GLU A 559 -10.60 -16.48 26.42
N LEU A 560 -10.15 -16.90 25.24
CA LEU A 560 -10.77 -17.96 24.47
C LEU A 560 -10.01 -19.27 24.74
N LYS A 561 -10.70 -20.23 25.33
CA LYS A 561 -10.15 -21.54 25.68
C LYS A 561 -10.78 -22.64 24.85
N PHE A 562 -9.94 -23.40 24.15
CA PHE A 562 -10.31 -24.60 23.40
C PHE A 562 -9.91 -25.83 24.23
N GLN A 563 -10.87 -26.63 24.67
CA GLN A 563 -10.66 -27.70 25.66
C GLN A 563 -11.32 -29.01 25.23
N VAL A 564 -10.68 -30.13 25.56
CA VAL A 564 -11.26 -31.47 25.41
C VAL A 564 -12.15 -31.76 26.62
N ASP A 565 -13.47 -31.72 26.45
CA ASP A 565 -14.43 -31.98 27.55
C ASP A 565 -14.91 -33.44 27.61
N THR A 566 -14.82 -34.17 26.49
CA THR A 566 -15.38 -35.52 26.36
C THR A 566 -14.29 -36.49 25.96
N ALA A 567 -14.14 -37.58 26.71
CA ALA A 567 -13.20 -38.64 26.38
C ALA A 567 -13.67 -39.35 25.10
N ASN A 568 -12.80 -39.40 24.08
CA ASN A 568 -13.07 -40.06 22.81
C ASN A 568 -11.88 -40.86 22.26
N GLY A 569 -10.76 -40.91 23.00
CA GLY A 569 -9.55 -41.64 22.61
C GLY A 569 -8.78 -41.03 21.44
N LEU A 570 -9.10 -39.79 21.05
CA LEU A 570 -8.39 -39.04 20.01
C LEU A 570 -7.41 -38.07 20.64
N HIS A 571 -6.37 -37.70 19.87
CA HIS A 571 -5.56 -36.53 20.17
C HIS A 571 -5.92 -35.40 19.22
N TYR A 572 -5.83 -34.18 19.70
CA TYR A 572 -6.09 -32.95 18.97
C TYR A 572 -4.77 -32.20 18.87
N VAL A 573 -4.39 -31.75 17.69
CA VAL A 573 -3.22 -30.89 17.52
C VAL A 573 -3.71 -29.51 17.15
N LEU A 574 -3.48 -28.52 18.00
CA LEU A 574 -3.85 -27.12 17.74
C LEU A 574 -2.62 -26.34 17.31
N ASP A 575 -2.71 -25.67 16.16
CA ASP A 575 -1.63 -24.87 15.57
C ASP A 575 -1.78 -23.40 15.95
N PHE A 576 -2.86 -22.76 15.51
CA PHE A 576 -3.16 -21.37 15.89
C PHE A 576 -4.65 -21.06 15.86
N VAL A 577 -4.97 -19.90 16.43
CA VAL A 577 -6.27 -19.24 16.31
C VAL A 577 -6.08 -17.92 15.56
N GLU A 578 -6.83 -17.67 14.51
CA GLU A 578 -7.00 -16.34 13.93
C GLU A 578 -8.29 -15.72 14.49
N ALA A 579 -8.25 -14.44 14.86
CA ALA A 579 -9.43 -13.70 15.29
C ALA A 579 -9.55 -12.39 14.51
N GLU A 580 -10.76 -12.09 14.01
CA GLU A 580 -11.06 -10.87 13.26
C GLU A 580 -12.42 -10.25 13.55
N PRO A 581 -12.55 -8.92 13.31
CA PRO A 581 -13.84 -8.28 13.14
C PRO A 581 -14.44 -8.62 11.76
N VAL A 582 -15.51 -9.42 11.79
CA VAL A 582 -16.40 -9.74 10.68
C VAL A 582 -17.53 -8.71 10.63
N ALA A 583 -17.65 -8.02 9.51
CA ALA A 583 -18.76 -7.11 9.26
C ALA A 583 -20.10 -7.85 9.21
N ALA A 584 -21.19 -7.14 9.52
CA ALA A 584 -22.54 -7.65 9.27
C ALA A 584 -22.71 -8.00 7.77
N PRO A 585 -23.60 -8.95 7.42
CA PRO A 585 -23.86 -9.30 6.03
C PRO A 585 -24.23 -8.06 5.22
N ALA A 586 -23.56 -7.84 4.08
CA ALA A 586 -23.87 -6.73 3.20
C ALA A 586 -25.27 -6.90 2.59
N THR A 587 -25.89 -5.79 2.20
CA THR A 587 -27.15 -5.79 1.47
C THR A 587 -26.92 -5.91 -0.04
N ALA A 588 -27.96 -6.35 -0.75
CA ALA A 588 -27.96 -6.45 -2.19
C ALA A 588 -27.62 -5.10 -2.85
N PRO A 589 -26.78 -5.08 -3.91
CA PRO A 589 -26.62 -3.90 -4.75
C PRO A 589 -27.96 -3.44 -5.34
N ALA A 590 -28.09 -2.15 -5.61
CA ALA A 590 -29.25 -1.62 -6.33
C ALA A 590 -29.41 -2.33 -7.69
N ASN A 591 -30.65 -2.63 -8.07
CA ASN A 591 -31.01 -3.33 -9.31
C ASN A 591 -30.37 -4.72 -9.49
N ALA A 592 -29.91 -5.39 -8.42
CA ALA A 592 -29.36 -6.74 -8.55
C ALA A 592 -30.43 -7.79 -8.94
N VAL A 593 -30.00 -8.87 -9.59
CA VAL A 593 -30.77 -10.10 -9.79
C VAL A 593 -30.37 -11.06 -8.66
N SER A 594 -31.29 -11.43 -7.78
CA SER A 594 -30.92 -12.36 -6.70
C SER A 594 -31.03 -13.81 -7.14
N ILE A 595 -30.09 -14.66 -6.72
CA ILE A 595 -30.20 -16.10 -7.00
C ILE A 595 -31.47 -16.73 -6.41
N THR A 596 -32.02 -16.15 -5.33
CA THR A 596 -33.25 -16.65 -4.70
C THR A 596 -34.51 -16.33 -5.50
N SER A 597 -34.50 -15.28 -6.34
CA SER A 597 -35.61 -15.05 -7.28
C SER A 597 -35.66 -16.07 -8.41
N HIS A 598 -34.60 -16.87 -8.58
CA HIS A 598 -34.54 -18.01 -9.50
C HIS A 598 -34.65 -19.37 -8.78
N GLY A 599 -35.06 -19.39 -7.51
CA GLY A 599 -35.34 -20.62 -6.77
C GLY A 599 -34.19 -21.20 -5.97
N ALA A 600 -33.03 -20.52 -5.87
CA ALA A 600 -32.00 -20.93 -4.92
C ALA A 600 -32.51 -20.73 -3.48
N VAL A 601 -32.34 -21.73 -2.63
CA VAL A 601 -32.75 -21.67 -1.21
C VAL A 601 -31.52 -21.89 -0.35
N PRO A 602 -31.19 -20.96 0.57
CA PRO A 602 -30.03 -21.12 1.44
C PRO A 602 -30.23 -22.26 2.44
N ASP A 603 -29.15 -22.94 2.80
CA ASP A 603 -29.03 -23.85 3.96
C ASP A 603 -30.01 -25.04 4.00
N ASN A 604 -30.69 -25.34 2.89
CA ASN A 604 -31.65 -26.46 2.81
C ASN A 604 -31.04 -27.74 2.22
N GLY A 605 -29.78 -27.69 1.80
CA GLY A 605 -29.06 -28.80 1.21
C GLY A 605 -29.45 -29.19 -0.22
N SER A 606 -30.38 -28.47 -0.85
CA SER A 606 -30.76 -28.67 -2.26
C SER A 606 -29.75 -28.06 -3.23
N ASP A 607 -29.70 -28.59 -4.45
CA ASP A 607 -28.82 -28.10 -5.51
C ASP A 607 -29.33 -26.78 -6.11
N ALA A 608 -28.54 -25.72 -5.99
CA ALA A 608 -28.81 -24.38 -6.48
C ALA A 608 -28.18 -24.09 -7.86
N THR A 609 -27.51 -25.06 -8.50
CA THR A 609 -26.76 -24.86 -9.75
C THR A 609 -27.61 -24.22 -10.85
N ALA A 610 -28.81 -24.75 -11.10
CA ALA A 610 -29.70 -24.23 -12.14
C ALA A 610 -30.20 -22.80 -11.84
N ALA A 611 -30.53 -22.52 -10.58
CA ALA A 611 -31.00 -21.20 -10.15
C ALA A 611 -29.91 -20.14 -10.28
N ILE A 612 -28.68 -20.46 -9.87
CA ILE A 612 -27.52 -19.56 -10.00
C ILE A 612 -27.20 -19.32 -11.48
N THR A 613 -27.22 -20.36 -12.31
CA THR A 613 -27.00 -20.26 -13.76
C THR A 613 -28.03 -19.34 -14.42
N ALA A 614 -29.31 -19.48 -14.07
CA ALA A 614 -30.38 -18.63 -14.59
C ALA A 614 -30.23 -17.16 -14.17
N ALA A 615 -29.88 -16.91 -12.90
CA ALA A 615 -29.62 -15.57 -12.40
C ALA A 615 -28.43 -14.91 -13.12
N ILE A 616 -27.36 -15.68 -13.39
CA ILE A 616 -26.19 -15.24 -14.16
C ILE A 616 -26.58 -14.87 -15.59
N ALA A 617 -27.39 -15.69 -16.25
CA ALA A 617 -27.86 -15.40 -17.60
C ALA A 617 -28.69 -14.11 -17.65
N GLU A 618 -29.61 -13.90 -16.70
CA GLU A 618 -30.38 -12.65 -16.60
C GLU A 618 -29.49 -11.45 -16.32
N GLY A 619 -28.60 -11.55 -15.32
CA GLY A 619 -27.68 -10.49 -14.94
C GLY A 619 -26.78 -10.05 -16.09
N ALA A 620 -26.20 -11.01 -16.82
CA ALA A 620 -25.40 -10.74 -18.00
C ALA A 620 -26.21 -10.05 -19.12
N ALA A 621 -27.41 -10.56 -19.43
CA ALA A 621 -28.26 -10.01 -20.48
C ALA A 621 -28.72 -8.58 -20.20
N GLN A 622 -28.89 -8.22 -18.93
CA GLN A 622 -29.41 -6.92 -18.50
C GLN A 622 -28.32 -5.98 -17.95
N ASN A 623 -27.05 -6.39 -17.96
CA ASN A 623 -25.94 -5.67 -17.32
C ASN A 623 -26.20 -5.35 -15.82
N ARG A 624 -26.92 -6.24 -15.14
CA ARG A 624 -27.26 -6.14 -13.72
C ARG A 624 -26.34 -7.06 -12.89
N PRO A 625 -25.92 -6.64 -11.69
CA PRO A 625 -25.19 -7.53 -10.80
C PRO A 625 -26.08 -8.68 -10.35
N VAL A 626 -25.50 -9.86 -10.18
CA VAL A 626 -26.11 -11.02 -9.52
C VAL A 626 -25.77 -10.98 -8.05
N TRP A 627 -26.80 -11.10 -7.21
CA TRP A 627 -26.70 -11.07 -5.75
C TRP A 627 -26.79 -12.47 -5.16
N VAL A 628 -25.77 -12.85 -4.40
CA VAL A 628 -25.75 -14.05 -3.55
C VAL A 628 -26.02 -13.59 -2.10
N PRO A 629 -27.21 -13.83 -1.54
CA PRO A 629 -27.51 -13.44 -0.16
C PRO A 629 -26.71 -14.28 0.85
N ALA A 630 -26.85 -13.96 2.14
CA ALA A 630 -26.30 -14.79 3.20
C ALA A 630 -26.96 -16.19 3.18
N GLY A 631 -26.15 -17.21 3.48
CA GLY A 631 -26.51 -18.63 3.47
C GLY A 631 -25.55 -19.48 2.63
N THR A 632 -25.71 -20.79 2.75
CA THR A 632 -24.96 -21.80 1.99
C THR A 632 -25.80 -22.33 0.83
N PHE A 633 -25.24 -22.28 -0.38
CA PHE A 633 -25.89 -22.73 -1.61
C PHE A 633 -25.07 -23.85 -2.23
N ARG A 634 -25.63 -25.06 -2.25
CA ARG A 634 -24.94 -26.22 -2.83
C ARG A 634 -24.98 -26.19 -4.34
N ILE A 635 -23.89 -26.61 -4.97
CA ILE A 635 -23.79 -26.80 -6.41
C ILE A 635 -23.22 -28.20 -6.70
N SER A 636 -23.73 -28.84 -7.74
CA SER A 636 -23.33 -30.19 -8.16
C SER A 636 -22.44 -30.21 -9.40
N SER A 637 -22.25 -29.05 -10.01
CA SER A 637 -21.36 -28.87 -11.16
C SER A 637 -20.81 -27.45 -11.23
N ARG A 638 -19.68 -27.31 -11.91
CA ARG A 638 -19.09 -26.02 -12.29
C ARG A 638 -20.07 -25.15 -13.07
N ILE A 639 -20.12 -23.86 -12.76
CA ILE A 639 -21.05 -22.88 -13.37
C ILE A 639 -20.30 -21.97 -14.33
N ASN A 640 -20.70 -21.92 -15.60
CA ASN A 640 -20.13 -20.98 -16.57
C ASN A 640 -20.63 -19.55 -16.30
N ALA A 641 -19.71 -18.58 -16.28
CA ALA A 641 -20.03 -17.17 -16.06
C ALA A 641 -19.16 -16.25 -16.93
N GLY A 642 -19.78 -15.26 -17.56
CA GLY A 642 -19.10 -14.26 -18.36
C GLY A 642 -19.96 -13.02 -18.56
N ASN A 643 -19.30 -11.87 -18.65
CA ASN A 643 -19.90 -10.54 -18.78
C ASN A 643 -20.91 -10.20 -17.68
N VAL A 644 -20.61 -10.59 -16.44
CA VAL A 644 -21.50 -10.41 -15.28
C VAL A 644 -20.70 -10.03 -14.03
N ARG A 645 -21.40 -9.50 -13.03
CA ARG A 645 -20.86 -9.23 -11.69
C ARG A 645 -21.61 -10.09 -10.70
N ILE A 646 -20.93 -10.91 -9.92
CA ILE A 646 -21.50 -11.80 -8.90
C ILE A 646 -21.00 -11.30 -7.55
N ILE A 647 -21.90 -10.78 -6.72
CA ILE A 647 -21.57 -10.10 -5.47
C ILE A 647 -22.29 -10.80 -4.32
N GLY A 648 -21.56 -11.16 -3.28
CA GLY A 648 -22.11 -11.74 -2.05
C GLY A 648 -22.22 -10.77 -0.88
N ALA A 649 -22.72 -11.30 0.24
CA ALA A 649 -22.90 -10.58 1.51
C ALA A 649 -21.64 -10.53 2.39
N GLY A 650 -20.52 -11.06 1.93
CA GLY A 650 -19.27 -11.24 2.63
C GLY A 650 -18.87 -12.72 2.70
N PRO A 651 -17.57 -13.07 2.71
CA PRO A 651 -17.11 -14.46 2.66
C PRO A 651 -17.48 -15.29 3.91
N TRP A 652 -17.81 -14.64 5.02
CA TRP A 652 -18.36 -15.29 6.21
C TRP A 652 -19.85 -15.64 6.09
N HIS A 653 -20.57 -15.01 5.16
CA HIS A 653 -22.03 -15.03 5.10
C HIS A 653 -22.57 -15.72 3.86
N SER A 654 -22.00 -15.47 2.68
CA SER A 654 -22.44 -16.07 1.42
C SER A 654 -21.50 -17.17 0.99
N VAL A 655 -21.98 -18.41 0.94
CA VAL A 655 -21.16 -19.59 0.62
C VAL A 655 -21.74 -20.33 -0.57
N ILE A 656 -20.92 -20.52 -1.60
CA ILE A 656 -21.16 -21.50 -2.67
C ILE A 656 -20.44 -22.79 -2.27
N GLN A 657 -21.18 -23.88 -2.11
CA GLN A 657 -20.65 -25.16 -1.66
C GLN A 657 -20.67 -26.19 -2.79
N GLY A 658 -19.50 -26.60 -3.28
CA GLY A 658 -19.35 -27.72 -4.20
C GLY A 658 -19.70 -29.05 -3.54
N THR A 659 -20.03 -30.05 -4.35
CA THR A 659 -20.34 -31.42 -3.89
C THR A 659 -19.73 -32.43 -4.86
N GLY A 660 -19.24 -33.57 -4.36
CA GLY A 660 -18.79 -34.66 -5.22
C GLY A 660 -17.59 -34.28 -6.11
N PRO A 661 -16.44 -33.96 -5.49
CA PRO A 661 -15.30 -33.18 -6.01
C PRO A 661 -15.52 -32.09 -7.08
N ARG A 662 -16.75 -31.61 -7.28
CA ARG A 662 -17.14 -30.71 -8.37
C ARG A 662 -17.72 -29.40 -7.86
N GLY A 663 -17.66 -28.36 -8.68
CA GLY A 663 -18.23 -27.05 -8.35
C GLY A 663 -17.42 -25.87 -8.90
N GLY A 664 -17.57 -24.71 -8.26
CA GLY A 664 -16.90 -23.47 -8.64
C GLY A 664 -17.51 -22.76 -9.87
N PHE A 665 -16.78 -21.75 -10.35
CA PHE A 665 -17.13 -20.97 -11.53
C PHE A 665 -16.09 -21.14 -12.64
N PHE A 666 -16.56 -21.33 -13.86
CA PHE A 666 -15.75 -21.28 -15.06
C PHE A 666 -15.99 -19.97 -15.81
N ALA A 667 -14.96 -19.12 -15.85
CA ALA A 667 -14.98 -17.88 -16.57
C ALA A 667 -14.98 -18.11 -18.09
N THR A 668 -15.95 -17.49 -18.77
CA THR A 668 -16.07 -17.50 -20.24
C THR A 668 -15.96 -16.09 -20.84
N GLY A 669 -15.52 -15.12 -20.04
CA GLY A 669 -15.37 -13.70 -20.39
C GLY A 669 -15.16 -12.83 -19.16
N LYS A 670 -15.36 -11.51 -19.30
CA LYS A 670 -15.15 -10.55 -18.20
C LYS A 670 -16.05 -10.86 -17.01
N LEU A 671 -15.49 -10.98 -15.82
CA LEU A 671 -16.19 -11.36 -14.61
C LEU A 671 -15.77 -10.47 -13.43
N THR A 672 -16.74 -10.06 -12.63
CA THR A 672 -16.46 -9.60 -11.26
C THR A 672 -17.02 -10.64 -10.30
N ILE A 673 -16.21 -11.20 -9.42
CA ILE A 673 -16.69 -11.96 -8.26
C ILE A 673 -16.20 -11.26 -7.00
N ALA A 674 -17.11 -10.89 -6.11
CA ALA A 674 -16.72 -10.29 -4.84
C ALA A 674 -17.56 -10.76 -3.66
N ASP A 675 -16.94 -10.74 -2.47
CA ASP A 675 -17.62 -10.84 -1.17
C ASP A 675 -18.38 -12.15 -0.93
N LEU A 676 -17.79 -13.29 -1.29
CA LEU A 676 -18.38 -14.61 -1.05
C LEU A 676 -17.30 -15.66 -0.79
N ALA A 677 -17.70 -16.82 -0.28
CA ALA A 677 -16.86 -17.99 -0.16
C ALA A 677 -17.24 -19.07 -1.18
N ILE A 678 -16.26 -19.86 -1.63
CA ILE A 678 -16.43 -21.04 -2.47
C ILE A 678 -15.73 -22.21 -1.75
N PHE A 679 -16.51 -23.11 -1.18
CA PHE A 679 -15.99 -24.27 -0.46
C PHE A 679 -16.28 -25.53 -1.26
N GLY A 680 -15.25 -26.29 -1.57
CA GLY A 680 -15.37 -27.55 -2.28
C GLY A 680 -15.62 -28.73 -1.35
N ASP A 681 -15.49 -29.92 -1.94
CA ASP A 681 -15.60 -31.22 -1.29
C ASP A 681 -14.49 -32.15 -1.81
N VAL A 682 -13.34 -31.57 -2.16
CA VAL A 682 -12.17 -32.29 -2.66
C VAL A 682 -11.41 -32.84 -1.46
N ARG A 683 -11.06 -34.12 -1.51
CA ARG A 683 -10.29 -34.83 -0.46
C ARG A 683 -8.98 -35.44 -0.95
N VAL A 684 -8.79 -35.45 -2.27
CA VAL A 684 -7.57 -35.91 -2.95
C VAL A 684 -7.40 -35.11 -4.25
N ARG A 685 -6.16 -34.97 -4.72
CA ARG A 685 -5.89 -34.29 -6.00
C ARG A 685 -6.22 -35.23 -7.16
N LEU A 686 -7.27 -34.91 -7.92
CA LEU A 686 -7.58 -35.57 -9.19
C LEU A 686 -7.53 -34.53 -10.32
N ASP A 687 -6.44 -34.50 -11.09
CA ASP A 687 -6.21 -33.45 -12.09
C ASP A 687 -7.37 -33.30 -13.10
N ASN A 688 -7.94 -34.43 -13.53
CA ASN A 688 -9.09 -34.49 -14.46
C ASN A 688 -10.43 -34.81 -13.78
N GLY A 689 -10.44 -35.02 -12.46
CA GLY A 689 -11.61 -35.51 -11.71
C GLY A 689 -12.18 -34.50 -10.72
N SER A 690 -11.46 -33.42 -10.43
CA SER A 690 -11.86 -32.39 -9.47
C SER A 690 -11.77 -30.98 -10.07
N ASP A 691 -12.75 -30.15 -9.73
CA ASP A 691 -12.86 -28.79 -10.23
C ASP A 691 -12.04 -27.79 -9.37
N PRO A 692 -11.36 -26.81 -9.99
CA PRO A 692 -10.95 -25.58 -9.31
C PRO A 692 -12.15 -24.75 -8.83
N ALA A 693 -11.94 -23.87 -7.85
CA ALA A 693 -12.99 -22.94 -7.43
C ALA A 693 -13.29 -21.89 -8.50
N LEU A 694 -12.24 -21.38 -9.14
CA LEU A 694 -12.29 -20.38 -10.19
C LEU A 694 -11.37 -20.81 -11.33
N GLU A 695 -11.89 -20.91 -12.56
CA GLU A 695 -11.11 -21.43 -13.69
C GLU A 695 -11.51 -20.74 -15.00
N GLY A 696 -10.59 -20.62 -15.96
CA GLY A 696 -10.93 -20.36 -17.36
C GLY A 696 -10.51 -18.98 -17.86
N ASN A 697 -11.25 -18.48 -18.86
CA ASN A 697 -10.96 -17.22 -19.53
C ASN A 697 -11.70 -16.06 -18.86
N PHE A 698 -10.95 -15.21 -18.15
CA PHE A 698 -11.49 -14.05 -17.45
C PHE A 698 -11.61 -12.80 -18.35
N GLY A 699 -11.36 -12.90 -19.65
CA GLY A 699 -11.49 -11.79 -20.59
C GLY A 699 -10.69 -10.55 -20.18
N THR A 700 -11.12 -9.38 -20.65
CA THR A 700 -10.45 -8.11 -20.35
C THR A 700 -11.07 -7.40 -19.15
N GLY A 701 -10.25 -7.13 -18.12
CA GLY A 701 -10.62 -6.26 -17.01
C GLY A 701 -11.49 -6.93 -15.94
N SER A 702 -11.28 -8.22 -15.67
CA SER A 702 -11.94 -8.91 -14.55
C SER A 702 -11.45 -8.44 -13.18
N LEU A 703 -12.28 -8.65 -12.16
CA LEU A 703 -11.98 -8.35 -10.76
C LEU A 703 -12.42 -9.51 -9.87
N LEU A 704 -11.52 -10.05 -9.06
CA LEU A 704 -11.82 -11.02 -8.02
C LEU A 704 -11.46 -10.37 -6.69
N GLN A 705 -12.43 -10.17 -5.79
CA GLN A 705 -12.19 -9.41 -4.57
C GLN A 705 -12.80 -10.04 -3.33
N ASN A 706 -12.00 -10.21 -2.27
CA ASN A 706 -12.50 -10.69 -0.97
C ASN A 706 -13.28 -12.00 -1.10
N VAL A 707 -12.71 -12.93 -1.88
CA VAL A 707 -13.23 -14.28 -2.09
C VAL A 707 -12.43 -15.25 -1.22
N TRP A 708 -13.14 -16.09 -0.48
CA TRP A 708 -12.53 -17.14 0.35
C TRP A 708 -12.77 -18.52 -0.29
N VAL A 709 -11.70 -19.23 -0.64
CA VAL A 709 -11.74 -20.57 -1.21
C VAL A 709 -11.15 -21.60 -0.25
N GLU A 710 -11.83 -22.73 -0.08
CA GLU A 710 -11.32 -23.92 0.60
C GLU A 710 -11.73 -25.23 -0.06
N HIS A 711 -10.94 -26.28 0.16
CA HIS A 711 -11.26 -27.68 -0.20
C HIS A 711 -11.62 -27.90 -1.68
N THR A 712 -10.99 -27.13 -2.57
CA THR A 712 -11.04 -27.33 -4.03
C THR A 712 -9.72 -27.91 -4.54
N LYS A 713 -9.68 -28.30 -5.84
CA LYS A 713 -8.43 -28.71 -6.46
C LYS A 713 -7.44 -27.53 -6.48
N VAL A 714 -7.81 -26.47 -7.17
CA VAL A 714 -7.05 -25.21 -7.26
C VAL A 714 -7.96 -24.08 -6.79
N GLY A 715 -7.37 -23.02 -6.22
CA GLY A 715 -8.13 -21.81 -5.88
C GLY A 715 -8.54 -21.03 -7.12
N LEU A 716 -7.55 -20.57 -7.89
CA LEU A 716 -7.75 -19.85 -9.16
C LEU A 716 -6.83 -20.41 -10.25
N TRP A 717 -7.40 -20.84 -11.37
CA TRP A 717 -6.67 -21.18 -12.59
C TRP A 717 -7.10 -20.24 -13.73
N ALA A 718 -6.39 -19.13 -13.92
CA ALA A 718 -6.67 -18.19 -15.00
C ALA A 718 -5.94 -18.62 -16.28
N ASP A 719 -6.65 -18.66 -17.41
CA ASP A 719 -6.12 -19.20 -18.66
C ASP A 719 -6.18 -18.17 -19.81
N ASN A 720 -5.79 -18.62 -20.99
CA ASN A 720 -5.76 -17.91 -22.26
C ASN A 720 -6.99 -17.01 -22.50
N GLY A 721 -6.73 -15.78 -22.95
CA GLY A 721 -7.76 -14.76 -23.19
C GLY A 721 -7.99 -13.82 -22.00
N THR A 722 -7.32 -14.06 -20.89
CA THR A 722 -7.35 -13.20 -19.71
C THR A 722 -6.36 -12.04 -19.85
N THR A 723 -6.86 -10.81 -19.80
CA THR A 723 -6.04 -9.59 -19.81
C THR A 723 -6.51 -8.61 -18.74
N GLY A 724 -5.60 -8.09 -17.91
CA GLY A 724 -5.97 -7.08 -16.93
C GLY A 724 -6.80 -7.63 -15.77
N LEU A 725 -6.67 -8.92 -15.40
CA LEU A 725 -7.34 -9.49 -14.22
C LEU A 725 -6.70 -8.93 -12.94
N TYR A 726 -7.52 -8.41 -12.03
CA TYR A 726 -7.08 -8.01 -10.69
C TYR A 726 -7.71 -8.92 -9.63
N GLY A 727 -6.89 -9.70 -8.94
CA GLY A 727 -7.29 -10.49 -7.76
C GLY A 727 -6.80 -9.80 -6.50
N VAL A 728 -7.69 -9.50 -5.54
CA VAL A 728 -7.31 -8.73 -4.35
C VAL A 728 -8.06 -9.14 -3.08
N GLY A 729 -7.34 -9.30 -1.97
CA GLY A 729 -7.94 -9.72 -0.70
C GLY A 729 -8.48 -11.15 -0.74
N LEU A 730 -7.92 -12.02 -1.58
CA LEU A 730 -8.34 -13.42 -1.67
C LEU A 730 -7.83 -14.20 -0.46
N ARG A 731 -8.61 -15.18 0.02
CA ARG A 731 -8.19 -16.16 1.03
C ARG A 731 -8.29 -17.55 0.42
N ILE A 732 -7.18 -18.16 0.03
CA ILE A 732 -7.19 -19.46 -0.66
C ILE A 732 -6.47 -20.48 0.21
N ARG A 733 -7.24 -21.32 0.89
CA ARG A 733 -6.72 -22.22 1.92
C ARG A 733 -7.05 -23.67 1.59
N ASN A 734 -6.24 -24.61 2.07
CA ASN A 734 -6.57 -26.04 2.06
C ASN A 734 -6.91 -26.60 0.65
N THR A 735 -6.30 -26.08 -0.42
CA THR A 735 -6.50 -26.58 -1.80
C THR A 735 -5.59 -27.76 -2.10
N PHE A 736 -6.01 -28.66 -3.00
CA PHE A 736 -5.29 -29.92 -3.27
C PHE A 736 -4.14 -29.83 -4.29
N ALA A 737 -4.05 -28.72 -4.99
CA ALA A 737 -2.95 -28.30 -5.81
C ALA A 737 -2.73 -26.80 -5.53
N ASP A 738 -2.42 -26.02 -6.58
CA ASP A 738 -2.04 -24.62 -6.48
C ASP A 738 -3.09 -23.78 -5.74
N GLY A 739 -2.63 -22.75 -5.03
CA GLY A 739 -3.52 -21.68 -4.58
C GLY A 739 -4.01 -20.86 -5.79
N VAL A 740 -3.07 -20.29 -6.55
CA VAL A 740 -3.35 -19.59 -7.80
C VAL A 740 -2.38 -20.04 -8.88
N ASN A 741 -2.86 -20.24 -10.10
CA ASN A 741 -2.05 -20.37 -11.30
C ASN A 741 -2.52 -19.38 -12.38
N LEU A 742 -1.63 -18.49 -12.81
CA LEU A 742 -1.78 -17.69 -14.03
C LEU A 742 -1.13 -18.48 -15.16
N HIS A 743 -1.93 -19.07 -16.04
CA HIS A 743 -1.50 -20.06 -17.01
C HIS A 743 -1.63 -19.55 -18.47
N GLY A 744 -0.60 -19.84 -19.28
CA GLY A 744 -0.62 -19.56 -20.71
C GLY A 744 -0.61 -18.06 -21.02
N ASN A 745 -1.47 -17.61 -21.93
CA ASN A 745 -1.55 -16.23 -22.42
C ASN A 745 -2.35 -15.31 -21.46
N VAL A 746 -1.99 -15.31 -20.18
CA VAL A 746 -2.48 -14.33 -19.19
C VAL A 746 -1.61 -13.08 -19.27
N VAL A 747 -2.23 -11.92 -19.46
CA VAL A 747 -1.52 -10.65 -19.71
C VAL A 747 -1.95 -9.58 -18.72
N ASP A 748 -1.01 -8.73 -18.28
CA ASP A 748 -1.28 -7.54 -17.44
C ASP A 748 -2.13 -7.83 -16.19
N SER A 749 -1.96 -9.01 -15.60
CA SER A 749 -2.81 -9.49 -14.49
C SER A 749 -2.05 -9.51 -13.17
N ARG A 750 -2.71 -9.18 -12.07
CA ARG A 750 -2.10 -9.01 -10.75
C ARG A 750 -2.92 -9.69 -9.65
N ILE A 751 -2.25 -10.46 -8.80
CA ILE A 751 -2.80 -10.95 -7.52
C ILE A 751 -2.13 -10.17 -6.39
N ASP A 752 -2.94 -9.52 -5.57
CA ASP A 752 -2.52 -8.47 -4.64
C ASP A 752 -3.15 -8.65 -3.26
N GLN A 753 -2.45 -8.30 -2.17
CA GLN A 753 -3.03 -8.23 -0.82
C GLN A 753 -3.82 -9.49 -0.43
N SER A 754 -3.38 -10.67 -0.89
CA SER A 754 -4.10 -11.95 -0.74
C SER A 754 -3.31 -12.94 0.11
N THR A 755 -4.01 -13.92 0.68
CA THR A 755 -3.42 -14.96 1.52
C THR A 755 -3.63 -16.34 0.90
N THR A 756 -2.57 -17.14 0.82
CA THR A 756 -2.69 -18.57 0.51
C THR A 756 -2.09 -19.40 1.63
N ARG A 757 -2.73 -20.52 1.97
CA ARG A 757 -2.25 -21.40 3.05
C ARG A 757 -2.58 -22.86 2.82
N ASN A 758 -1.66 -23.77 3.18
CA ASN A 758 -1.93 -25.22 3.18
C ASN A 758 -2.39 -25.74 1.80
N ASN A 759 -1.82 -25.16 0.73
CA ASN A 759 -2.07 -25.55 -0.64
C ASN A 759 -1.22 -26.80 -0.97
N GLY A 760 -1.75 -27.73 -1.75
CA GLY A 760 -1.10 -29.01 -2.07
C GLY A 760 0.02 -28.94 -3.11
N ASP A 761 0.23 -27.76 -3.70
CA ASP A 761 1.27 -27.43 -4.68
C ASP A 761 1.60 -25.93 -4.51
N ASP A 762 2.14 -25.27 -5.54
CA ASP A 762 2.53 -23.87 -5.52
C ASP A 762 1.46 -22.96 -4.90
N GLY A 763 1.83 -22.16 -3.90
CA GLY A 763 0.91 -21.17 -3.32
C GLY A 763 0.40 -20.20 -4.39
N LEU A 764 1.33 -19.62 -5.16
CA LEU A 764 1.06 -18.75 -6.31
C LEU A 764 2.02 -19.08 -7.47
N ALA A 765 1.50 -19.44 -8.63
CA ALA A 765 2.28 -19.79 -9.81
C ALA A 765 1.94 -18.91 -11.02
N MET A 766 2.96 -18.50 -11.78
CA MET A 766 2.81 -18.06 -13.17
C MET A 766 3.42 -19.12 -14.06
N TRP A 767 2.61 -19.86 -14.80
CA TRP A 767 3.08 -20.91 -15.69
C TRP A 767 2.85 -20.57 -17.16
N SER A 768 3.94 -20.26 -17.86
CA SER A 768 3.91 -19.97 -19.29
C SER A 768 3.82 -21.24 -20.16
N GLY A 769 2.88 -22.13 -19.85
CA GLY A 769 2.62 -23.36 -20.60
C GLY A 769 2.00 -23.06 -21.97
N GLY A 770 2.68 -23.42 -23.05
CA GLY A 770 2.21 -23.24 -24.44
C GLY A 770 2.17 -21.78 -24.95
N ALA A 771 1.97 -20.80 -24.06
CA ALA A 771 1.99 -19.37 -24.34
C ALA A 771 2.56 -18.58 -23.14
N ALA A 772 3.05 -17.37 -23.38
CA ALA A 772 3.72 -16.57 -22.36
C ALA A 772 2.73 -15.86 -21.43
N VAL A 773 2.87 -16.09 -20.12
CA VAL A 773 2.35 -15.15 -19.12
C VAL A 773 3.18 -13.89 -19.23
N THR A 774 2.52 -12.75 -19.43
CA THR A 774 3.19 -11.48 -19.77
C THR A 774 2.77 -10.36 -18.84
N ARG A 775 3.75 -9.69 -18.22
CA ARG A 775 3.53 -8.59 -17.26
C ARG A 775 2.59 -9.00 -16.11
N GLY A 776 2.64 -10.28 -15.74
CA GLY A 776 1.98 -10.80 -14.55
C GLY A 776 2.66 -10.31 -13.28
N ALA A 777 1.89 -10.09 -12.21
CA ALA A 777 2.44 -9.65 -10.93
C ALA A 777 1.80 -10.36 -9.73
N PHE A 778 2.63 -10.82 -8.80
CA PHE A 778 2.21 -11.20 -7.46
C PHE A 778 2.78 -10.22 -6.46
N THR A 779 1.91 -9.45 -5.80
CA THR A 779 2.31 -8.33 -4.96
C THR A 779 1.67 -8.35 -3.58
N HIS A 780 2.41 -8.02 -2.53
CA HIS A 780 1.85 -7.88 -1.17
C HIS A 780 0.99 -9.08 -0.72
N ASN A 781 1.38 -10.31 -1.07
CA ASN A 781 0.66 -11.51 -0.65
C ASN A 781 1.34 -12.15 0.56
N THR A 782 0.56 -12.83 1.41
CA THR A 782 1.06 -13.69 2.47
C THR A 782 0.84 -15.15 2.08
N VAL A 783 1.91 -15.89 1.82
CA VAL A 783 1.86 -17.31 1.42
C VAL A 783 2.47 -18.14 2.54
N GLN A 784 1.73 -19.11 3.06
CA GLN A 784 2.17 -19.89 4.21
C GLN A 784 1.95 -21.38 4.00
N LEU A 785 2.87 -22.21 4.47
CA LEU A 785 2.62 -23.65 4.61
C LEU A 785 2.11 -24.36 3.34
N PRO A 786 2.63 -24.09 2.12
CA PRO A 786 2.33 -24.98 1.01
C PRO A 786 2.85 -26.38 1.37
N ALA A 787 1.95 -27.37 1.31
CA ALA A 787 2.19 -28.75 1.69
C ALA A 787 3.16 -29.45 0.72
N GLY A 788 3.29 -28.94 -0.49
CA GLY A 788 4.30 -29.32 -1.48
C GLY A 788 4.66 -28.15 -2.38
N ALA A 789 5.75 -28.29 -3.14
CA ALA A 789 6.25 -27.30 -4.09
C ALA A 789 6.60 -25.94 -3.44
N ASN A 790 6.34 -24.83 -4.11
CA ASN A 790 6.87 -23.52 -3.75
C ASN A 790 5.84 -22.63 -3.06
N GLY A 791 6.31 -21.60 -2.35
CA GLY A 791 5.43 -20.49 -1.97
C GLY A 791 4.95 -19.73 -3.20
N ILE A 792 5.90 -19.20 -3.98
CA ILE A 792 5.61 -18.48 -5.22
C ILE A 792 6.54 -18.97 -6.34
N ALA A 793 6.00 -19.25 -7.52
CA ALA A 793 6.78 -19.69 -8.66
C ALA A 793 6.50 -18.87 -9.93
N VAL A 794 7.54 -18.65 -10.74
CA VAL A 794 7.44 -18.18 -12.11
C VAL A 794 8.16 -19.14 -13.05
N TYR A 795 7.42 -19.73 -13.97
CA TYR A 795 7.89 -20.65 -14.99
C TYR A 795 7.85 -19.97 -16.36
N GLY A 796 8.99 -19.43 -16.79
CA GLY A 796 9.14 -18.69 -18.05
C GLY A 796 8.30 -17.41 -18.17
N GLY A 797 8.04 -16.99 -19.41
CA GLY A 797 7.18 -15.83 -19.71
C GLY A 797 7.92 -14.49 -19.82
N ALA A 798 7.17 -13.39 -19.88
CA ALA A 798 7.70 -12.07 -20.21
C ALA A 798 7.41 -11.02 -19.14
N ASP A 799 8.43 -10.30 -18.67
CA ASP A 799 8.28 -9.12 -17.79
C ASP A 799 7.48 -9.36 -16.49
N ASN A 800 7.56 -10.58 -15.94
CA ASN A 800 6.82 -10.98 -14.74
C ASN A 800 7.49 -10.53 -13.44
N ARG A 801 6.68 -10.26 -12.41
CA ARG A 801 7.12 -9.63 -11.15
C ARG A 801 6.58 -10.35 -9.91
N ILE A 802 7.44 -10.54 -8.92
CA ILE A 802 7.09 -11.04 -7.58
C ILE A 802 7.60 -10.03 -6.56
N GLU A 803 6.71 -9.20 -6.01
CA GLU A 803 7.11 -8.03 -5.21
C GLU A 803 6.39 -7.92 -3.86
N ASP A 804 7.09 -7.48 -2.80
CA ASP A 804 6.47 -7.15 -1.51
C ASP A 804 5.73 -8.30 -0.81
N ASN A 805 6.01 -9.57 -1.13
CA ASN A 805 5.31 -10.71 -0.53
C ASN A 805 5.96 -11.15 0.80
N HIS A 806 5.19 -11.81 1.66
CA HIS A 806 5.66 -12.55 2.81
C HIS A 806 5.41 -14.04 2.59
N VAL A 807 6.47 -14.84 2.53
CA VAL A 807 6.39 -16.27 2.27
C VAL A 807 7.00 -17.02 3.44
N ALA A 808 6.25 -17.94 4.04
CA ALA A 808 6.71 -18.65 5.22
C ALA A 808 6.39 -20.15 5.19
N ASP A 809 7.25 -20.88 5.89
CA ASP A 809 7.00 -22.25 6.31
C ASP A 809 6.76 -23.28 5.18
N ILE A 810 7.61 -23.29 4.15
CA ILE A 810 7.54 -24.27 3.05
C ILE A 810 7.79 -25.69 3.58
N VAL A 811 6.94 -26.66 3.22
CA VAL A 811 6.97 -28.01 3.83
C VAL A 811 7.96 -28.95 3.14
N THR A 812 7.76 -29.23 1.85
CA THR A 812 8.58 -30.16 1.07
C THR A 812 8.63 -29.75 -0.38
N SER A 813 9.62 -30.25 -1.11
CA SER A 813 9.64 -30.27 -2.57
C SER A 813 9.66 -28.92 -3.28
N GLY A 814 10.07 -27.86 -2.59
CA GLY A 814 10.24 -26.56 -3.22
C GLY A 814 10.81 -25.47 -2.33
N SER A 815 10.64 -24.25 -2.80
CA SER A 815 11.30 -23.05 -2.30
C SER A 815 10.30 -22.05 -1.74
N GLY A 816 10.77 -21.00 -1.09
CA GLY A 816 9.93 -19.83 -0.83
C GLY A 816 9.53 -19.18 -2.15
N ILE A 817 10.52 -18.88 -2.99
CA ILE A 817 10.31 -18.36 -4.34
C ILE A 817 11.12 -19.18 -5.35
N ALA A 818 10.49 -19.62 -6.43
CA ALA A 818 11.16 -20.26 -7.57
C ALA A 818 11.09 -19.39 -8.84
N VAL A 819 12.24 -19.23 -9.51
CA VAL A 819 12.35 -18.70 -10.88
C VAL A 819 12.89 -19.82 -11.74
N SER A 820 12.06 -20.37 -12.62
CA SER A 820 12.38 -21.64 -13.26
C SER A 820 12.03 -21.71 -14.75
N THR A 821 12.78 -22.54 -15.47
CA THR A 821 12.44 -22.99 -16.83
C THR A 821 11.98 -24.45 -16.84
N TRP A 822 11.48 -24.97 -15.71
CA TRP A 822 10.90 -26.30 -15.62
C TRP A 822 9.42 -26.30 -16.04
N HIS A 823 8.90 -27.48 -16.39
CA HIS A 823 7.56 -27.71 -16.96
C HIS A 823 7.36 -27.17 -18.39
N GLN A 824 8.42 -27.20 -19.20
CA GLN A 824 8.41 -26.82 -20.62
C GLN A 824 7.72 -25.46 -20.90
N PRO A 825 8.06 -24.38 -20.17
CA PRO A 825 7.41 -23.10 -20.35
C PRO A 825 7.95 -22.39 -21.59
N VAL A 826 7.19 -21.44 -22.14
CA VAL A 826 7.76 -20.44 -23.06
C VAL A 826 8.95 -19.77 -22.35
N PRO A 827 10.15 -19.71 -22.98
CA PRO A 827 11.34 -19.17 -22.35
C PRO A 827 11.16 -17.73 -21.83
N PHE A 828 11.96 -17.37 -20.84
CA PHE A 828 11.97 -16.01 -20.33
C PHE A 828 12.30 -14.99 -21.43
N SER A 829 11.54 -13.91 -21.45
CA SER A 829 11.82 -12.72 -22.24
C SER A 829 11.57 -11.46 -21.39
N GLY A 830 12.12 -10.31 -21.82
CA GLY A 830 12.07 -9.10 -21.00
C GLY A 830 12.78 -9.28 -19.65
N THR A 831 12.37 -8.53 -18.63
CA THR A 831 12.97 -8.60 -17.28
C THR A 831 12.06 -9.30 -16.28
N THR A 832 12.49 -10.45 -15.77
CA THR A 832 11.82 -11.07 -14.61
C THR A 832 12.38 -10.49 -13.33
N SER A 833 11.53 -10.19 -12.34
CA SER A 833 12.01 -9.59 -11.10
C SER A 833 11.36 -10.09 -9.82
N VAL A 834 12.19 -10.19 -8.79
CA VAL A 834 11.84 -10.63 -7.45
C VAL A 834 12.32 -9.57 -6.46
N ARG A 835 11.42 -8.73 -5.95
CA ARG A 835 11.82 -7.55 -5.15
C ARG A 835 11.10 -7.44 -3.82
N ARG A 836 11.80 -6.97 -2.78
CA ARG A 836 11.20 -6.58 -1.50
C ARG A 836 10.36 -7.69 -0.84
N ASN A 837 10.66 -8.96 -1.09
CA ASN A 837 9.95 -10.07 -0.44
C ASN A 837 10.63 -10.45 0.89
N THR A 838 9.87 -11.06 1.80
CA THR A 838 10.37 -11.66 3.04
C THR A 838 10.12 -13.17 3.01
N LEU A 839 11.17 -13.96 3.15
CA LEU A 839 11.14 -15.43 3.16
C LEU A 839 11.55 -15.93 4.55
N LEU A 840 10.62 -16.51 5.29
CA LEU A 840 10.82 -16.96 6.68
C LEU A 840 10.67 -18.48 6.78
N ARG A 841 11.70 -19.19 7.26
CA ARG A 841 11.64 -20.67 7.33
C ARG A 841 11.24 -21.30 5.99
N ALA A 842 11.72 -20.68 4.93
CA ALA A 842 11.48 -21.08 3.56
C ALA A 842 12.58 -22.03 3.07
N GLY A 843 12.35 -22.65 1.91
CA GLY A 843 13.15 -23.78 1.46
C GLY A 843 12.72 -25.06 2.16
N SER A 844 13.07 -26.20 1.57
CA SER A 844 12.62 -27.50 2.05
C SER A 844 13.51 -28.62 1.53
N PHE A 845 13.26 -29.83 2.00
CA PHE A 845 13.90 -31.03 1.46
C PHE A 845 13.06 -31.57 0.30
N GLU A 846 13.71 -31.95 -0.80
CA GLU A 846 13.10 -32.65 -1.93
C GLU A 846 13.44 -34.14 -1.84
N PRO A 847 12.50 -34.99 -1.42
CA PRO A 847 12.77 -36.40 -1.13
C PRO A 847 13.05 -37.24 -2.38
N ASN A 848 12.48 -36.90 -3.55
CA ASN A 848 12.68 -37.70 -4.76
C ASN A 848 14.10 -37.55 -5.32
N TRP A 849 14.73 -36.40 -5.11
CA TRP A 849 16.10 -36.12 -5.58
C TRP A 849 17.12 -36.10 -4.45
N ASN A 850 16.69 -36.40 -3.21
CA ASN A 850 17.53 -36.31 -2.03
C ASN A 850 18.28 -34.96 -1.95
N SER A 851 17.56 -33.87 -2.18
CA SER A 851 18.14 -32.55 -2.41
C SER A 851 17.63 -31.51 -1.43
N ALA A 852 18.53 -30.66 -0.94
CA ALA A 852 18.21 -29.50 -0.15
C ALA A 852 17.87 -28.31 -1.06
N ILE A 853 16.67 -27.75 -0.93
CA ILE A 853 16.22 -26.60 -1.72
C ILE A 853 16.28 -25.34 -0.86
N GLY A 854 16.89 -24.29 -1.40
CA GLY A 854 17.04 -23.00 -0.72
C GLY A 854 15.75 -22.20 -0.62
N ALA A 855 15.76 -21.10 0.15
CA ALA A 855 14.60 -20.22 0.32
C ALA A 855 14.23 -19.47 -0.97
N LEU A 856 15.23 -19.11 -1.79
CA LEU A 856 15.06 -18.70 -3.18
C LEU A 856 15.73 -19.74 -4.09
N TRP A 857 15.04 -20.18 -5.14
CA TRP A 857 15.56 -21.16 -6.09
C TRP A 857 15.49 -20.65 -7.54
N ILE A 858 16.65 -20.59 -8.21
CA ILE A 858 16.74 -20.34 -9.64
C ILE A 858 17.09 -21.67 -10.31
N TYR A 859 16.15 -22.23 -11.06
CA TYR A 859 16.25 -23.59 -11.59
C TYR A 859 16.10 -23.65 -13.10
N THR A 860 17.15 -24.02 -13.81
CA THR A 860 17.19 -23.99 -15.28
C THR A 860 17.23 -25.40 -15.88
N ALA A 861 16.04 -25.96 -16.12
CA ALA A 861 15.85 -27.31 -16.64
C ALA A 861 15.70 -27.35 -18.17
N ASP A 862 14.59 -26.84 -18.70
CA ASP A 862 14.23 -27.06 -20.11
C ASP A 862 14.86 -26.01 -21.03
N HIS A 863 15.05 -24.79 -20.52
CA HIS A 863 15.59 -23.66 -21.28
C HIS A 863 16.69 -22.91 -20.52
N GLU A 864 17.59 -22.29 -21.29
CA GLU A 864 18.50 -21.28 -20.76
C GLU A 864 17.74 -20.01 -20.38
N ILE A 865 18.25 -19.29 -19.37
CA ILE A 865 17.83 -17.92 -19.08
C ILE A 865 18.83 -17.00 -19.77
N ARG A 866 18.37 -16.26 -20.78
CA ARG A 866 19.18 -15.31 -21.57
C ARG A 866 18.79 -13.84 -21.36
N THR A 867 17.86 -13.60 -20.46
CA THR A 867 17.35 -12.26 -20.16
C THR A 867 17.51 -11.94 -18.68
N PRO A 868 17.47 -10.64 -18.29
CA PRO A 868 17.71 -10.26 -16.92
C PRO A 868 16.71 -10.89 -15.95
N VAL A 869 17.26 -11.57 -14.93
CA VAL A 869 16.55 -11.90 -13.70
C VAL A 869 17.13 -11.03 -12.59
N VAL A 870 16.30 -10.13 -12.05
CA VAL A 870 16.72 -9.14 -11.07
C VAL A 870 16.09 -9.43 -9.72
N ILE A 871 16.92 -9.73 -8.74
CA ILE A 871 16.55 -9.98 -7.35
C ILE A 871 17.06 -8.82 -6.50
N SER A 872 16.17 -8.12 -5.80
CA SER A 872 16.60 -7.03 -4.92
C SER A 872 15.79 -6.88 -3.65
N ASP A 873 16.40 -6.30 -2.61
CA ASP A 873 15.74 -5.95 -1.35
C ASP A 873 15.07 -7.15 -0.65
N LEU A 874 15.58 -8.36 -0.86
CA LEU A 874 14.99 -9.59 -0.34
C LEU A 874 15.52 -9.88 1.07
N THR A 875 14.61 -10.22 1.98
CA THR A 875 14.95 -10.67 3.34
C THR A 875 14.70 -12.16 3.45
N ILE A 876 15.72 -12.92 3.79
CA ILE A 876 15.66 -14.36 4.05
C ILE A 876 16.06 -14.57 5.50
N THR A 877 15.19 -15.21 6.28
CA THR A 877 15.43 -15.47 7.69
C THR A 877 15.13 -16.92 8.01
N ASP A 878 16.09 -17.56 8.67
CA ASP A 878 15.96 -18.92 9.20
C ASP A 878 15.59 -19.95 8.12
N SER A 879 16.26 -19.89 6.96
CA SER A 879 16.03 -20.82 5.84
C SER A 879 16.19 -22.27 6.31
N SER A 880 15.37 -23.18 5.79
CA SER A 880 15.47 -24.62 6.05
C SER A 880 16.83 -25.17 5.62
N TYR A 881 17.36 -24.63 4.51
CA TYR A 881 18.67 -24.96 3.96
C TYR A 881 19.37 -23.68 3.49
N GLN A 882 19.74 -23.56 2.22
CA GLN A 882 20.46 -22.40 1.71
C GLN A 882 19.57 -21.17 1.62
N GLY A 883 20.15 -19.98 1.65
CA GLY A 883 19.43 -18.75 1.35
C GLY A 883 19.00 -18.75 -0.12
N VAL A 884 19.97 -18.83 -1.02
CA VAL A 884 19.76 -18.90 -2.47
C VAL A 884 20.36 -20.19 -3.01
N LEU A 885 19.57 -20.95 -3.77
CA LEU A 885 20.03 -22.05 -4.60
C LEU A 885 19.92 -21.67 -6.07
N MET A 886 21.01 -21.80 -6.83
CA MET A 886 21.01 -21.67 -8.29
C MET A 886 21.44 -23.01 -8.85
N SER A 887 20.59 -23.71 -9.61
CA SER A 887 20.92 -25.06 -10.03
C SER A 887 20.45 -25.46 -11.43
N TRP A 888 21.16 -26.49 -11.87
CA TRP A 888 20.96 -27.40 -13.00
C TRP A 888 21.71 -27.05 -14.29
N GLN A 889 21.32 -27.74 -15.37
CA GLN A 889 22.18 -28.03 -16.51
C GLN A 889 22.22 -26.92 -17.55
N LYS A 890 21.28 -25.96 -17.54
CA LYS A 890 21.23 -24.88 -18.53
C LYS A 890 21.82 -23.58 -17.97
N THR A 891 22.47 -22.83 -18.85
CA THR A 891 23.07 -21.55 -18.51
C THR A 891 22.03 -20.52 -18.06
N MET A 892 22.39 -19.70 -17.06
CA MET A 892 21.57 -18.57 -16.61
C MET A 892 22.39 -17.26 -16.62
N THR A 893 22.00 -16.30 -17.47
CA THR A 893 22.70 -15.01 -17.59
C THR A 893 21.82 -13.92 -18.24
N PRO A 894 21.83 -12.66 -17.73
CA PRO A 894 22.46 -12.20 -16.49
C PRO A 894 21.55 -12.36 -15.27
N ILE A 895 22.13 -12.72 -14.12
CA ILE A 895 21.44 -12.76 -12.82
C ILE A 895 21.97 -11.64 -11.93
N THR A 896 21.10 -10.84 -11.31
CA THR A 896 21.51 -9.76 -10.40
C THR A 896 20.90 -9.93 -9.02
N PHE A 897 21.73 -9.83 -7.99
CA PHE A 897 21.35 -9.77 -6.59
C PHE A 897 21.81 -8.44 -6.00
N ASP A 898 20.90 -7.69 -5.39
CA ASP A 898 21.23 -6.40 -4.78
C ASP A 898 20.43 -6.16 -3.48
N ARG A 899 21.11 -5.78 -2.40
CA ARG A 899 20.47 -5.53 -1.09
C ARG A 899 19.73 -6.75 -0.51
N LEU A 900 20.33 -7.93 -0.58
CA LEU A 900 19.80 -9.11 0.11
C LEU A 900 20.22 -9.09 1.60
N THR A 901 19.33 -9.53 2.48
CA THR A 901 19.67 -9.87 3.87
C THR A 901 19.34 -11.34 4.10
N ILE A 902 20.36 -12.16 4.33
CA ILE A 902 20.22 -13.61 4.58
C ILE A 902 20.72 -13.88 5.99
N ASP A 903 19.84 -14.33 6.88
CA ASP A 903 20.17 -14.56 8.29
C ASP A 903 19.69 -15.93 8.77
N GLY A 904 20.61 -16.88 8.89
CA GLY A 904 20.32 -18.28 9.20
C GLY A 904 20.04 -19.08 7.93
N ALA A 905 21.03 -19.86 7.50
CA ALA A 905 20.96 -20.76 6.35
C ALA A 905 22.11 -21.79 6.42
N THR A 906 22.11 -22.82 5.58
CA THR A 906 23.29 -23.69 5.39
C THR A 906 24.39 -22.91 4.66
N TRP A 907 24.07 -22.38 3.49
CA TRP A 907 24.90 -21.43 2.74
C TRP A 907 24.11 -20.15 2.49
N GLY A 908 24.77 -19.00 2.43
CA GLY A 908 24.12 -17.78 1.92
C GLY A 908 23.66 -18.00 0.47
N PHE A 909 24.62 -18.38 -0.38
CA PHE A 909 24.40 -18.77 -1.78
C PHE A 909 25.03 -20.13 -2.05
N GLU A 910 24.28 -21.04 -2.67
CA GLU A 910 24.78 -22.26 -3.26
C GLU A 910 24.50 -22.25 -4.76
N ILE A 911 25.59 -22.24 -5.54
CA ILE A 911 25.58 -22.05 -6.98
C ILE A 911 26.13 -23.32 -7.63
N GLN A 912 25.21 -24.08 -8.21
CA GLN A 912 25.43 -25.32 -8.94
C GLN A 912 24.94 -25.20 -10.40
N ALA A 913 25.28 -24.11 -11.07
CA ALA A 913 24.92 -23.86 -12.46
C ALA A 913 26.00 -23.05 -13.19
N ALA A 914 25.97 -23.09 -14.52
CA ALA A 914 26.80 -22.23 -15.37
C ALA A 914 26.10 -20.90 -15.68
N GLY A 915 26.87 -19.84 -15.92
CA GLY A 915 26.33 -18.53 -16.26
C GLY A 915 27.13 -17.37 -15.69
N SER A 916 26.48 -16.22 -15.56
CA SER A 916 27.09 -15.03 -14.98
C SER A 916 26.09 -14.16 -14.22
N GLY A 917 26.60 -13.45 -13.22
CA GLY A 917 25.77 -12.59 -12.40
C GLY A 917 26.57 -11.71 -11.44
N THR A 918 25.85 -10.87 -10.70
CA THR A 918 26.44 -9.92 -9.75
C THR A 918 25.74 -10.01 -8.40
N ILE A 919 26.51 -9.92 -7.31
CA ILE A 919 25.97 -9.69 -5.96
C ILE A 919 26.51 -8.38 -5.42
N SER A 920 25.62 -7.49 -4.97
CA SER A 920 25.95 -6.19 -4.37
C SER A 920 25.14 -5.93 -3.11
N ASN A 921 25.67 -5.10 -2.21
CA ASN A 921 24.99 -4.61 -1.00
C ASN A 921 24.35 -5.70 -0.13
N THR A 922 24.85 -6.93 -0.19
CA THR A 922 24.20 -8.11 0.42
C THR A 922 24.87 -8.50 1.72
N ARG A 923 24.07 -8.79 2.74
CA ARG A 923 24.52 -9.23 4.06
C ARG A 923 24.10 -10.67 4.31
N VAL A 924 25.07 -11.53 4.60
CA VAL A 924 24.86 -12.92 5.03
C VAL A 924 25.35 -13.07 6.46
N THR A 925 24.49 -13.57 7.35
CA THR A 925 24.81 -13.86 8.75
C THR A 925 24.28 -15.24 9.15
N ARG A 926 24.95 -15.87 10.12
CA ARG A 926 24.58 -17.19 10.67
C ARG A 926 24.39 -18.28 9.59
N ALA A 927 25.12 -18.19 8.48
CA ALA A 927 25.21 -19.28 7.52
C ALA A 927 26.16 -20.36 8.07
N SER A 928 25.68 -21.59 8.28
CA SER A 928 26.44 -22.61 9.03
C SER A 928 27.65 -23.17 8.28
N SER A 929 27.60 -23.15 6.95
CA SER A 929 28.64 -23.71 6.08
C SER A 929 29.42 -22.64 5.32
N GLY A 930 28.86 -21.43 5.15
CA GLY A 930 29.57 -20.26 4.62
C GLY A 930 28.70 -19.30 3.79
N GLY A 931 29.32 -18.21 3.33
CA GLY A 931 28.66 -17.16 2.53
C GLY A 931 28.26 -17.62 1.13
N VAL A 932 29.20 -18.20 0.39
CA VAL A 932 29.02 -18.67 -0.98
C VAL A 932 29.69 -20.02 -1.22
N LEU A 933 28.95 -20.94 -1.83
CA LEU A 933 29.48 -22.12 -2.49
C LEU A 933 29.26 -21.97 -4.01
N ASN A 934 30.34 -21.84 -4.79
CA ASN A 934 30.29 -21.74 -6.25
C ASN A 934 31.12 -22.87 -6.88
N ALA A 935 30.52 -24.05 -6.97
CA ALA A 935 31.24 -25.27 -7.32
C ALA A 935 31.40 -25.51 -8.84
N GLN A 936 30.56 -24.87 -9.67
CA GLN A 936 30.49 -25.12 -11.12
C GLN A 936 31.06 -23.98 -11.98
N GLY A 937 31.81 -23.05 -11.37
CA GLY A 937 32.51 -21.99 -12.10
C GLY A 937 31.58 -20.90 -12.66
N PHE A 938 30.47 -20.61 -11.96
CA PHE A 938 29.60 -19.49 -12.31
C PHE A 938 30.40 -18.18 -12.28
N ALA A 939 30.34 -17.38 -13.35
CA ALA A 939 31.08 -16.13 -13.45
C ALA A 939 30.43 -15.05 -12.57
N LEU A 940 30.78 -15.08 -11.29
CA LEU A 940 30.22 -14.24 -10.24
C LEU A 940 31.05 -12.96 -10.06
N THR A 941 30.43 -11.81 -10.26
CA THR A 941 31.01 -10.50 -9.91
C THR A 941 30.52 -10.07 -8.53
N LEU A 942 31.44 -9.77 -7.62
CA LEU A 942 31.10 -9.20 -6.32
C LEU A 942 31.21 -7.68 -6.39
N GLY A 943 30.08 -6.98 -6.33
CA GLY A 943 30.02 -5.54 -6.21
C GLY A 943 30.36 -5.04 -4.79
N GLY A 944 30.28 -3.72 -4.59
CA GLY A 944 30.49 -3.10 -3.29
C GLY A 944 29.37 -3.40 -2.27
N GLY A 945 29.66 -3.18 -0.99
CA GLY A 945 28.66 -3.23 0.09
C GLY A 945 28.29 -4.63 0.61
N ASN A 946 28.94 -5.69 0.13
CA ASN A 946 28.71 -7.05 0.59
C ASN A 946 29.35 -7.34 1.96
N SER A 947 28.72 -8.19 2.77
CA SER A 947 29.28 -8.70 4.03
C SER A 947 28.85 -10.16 4.29
N GLY A 948 29.80 -10.99 4.75
CA GLY A 948 29.56 -12.41 5.02
C GLY A 948 29.45 -13.32 3.79
N ILE A 949 29.86 -12.83 2.62
CA ILE A 949 29.85 -13.52 1.32
C ILE A 949 31.21 -14.13 1.02
#